data_AF-A0A2W5YM10-F1
#
_entry.id   AF-A0A2W5YM10-F1
#
_cell.length_a   1.000
_cell.length_b   1.000
_cell.length_c   1.000
_cell.angle_alpha   90.00
_cell.angle_beta   90.00
_cell.angle_gamma   90.00
#
_symmetry.space_group_name_H-M   'P 1'
#
loop_
_entity.id
_entity.type
_entity.pdbx_description
1 polymer ?
#
loop_
_entity_poly.entity_id
_entity_poly.type
_entity_poly.pdbx_seq_one_letter_code
_entity_poly.pdbx_strand_id
1 'polypeptide(L)'
;MARAERINHEGRILGPAPVVTVPTLFNTAAADAIVSAMQIMPRENPWNEDISRRSVLANSDAIIAQITSDLSANRRTLRPFYEMNYVLVPDNQPRVTIPFLDYPDESDLDGGPYPKGSYPIPSNMPIETWPRGTGNLTLQQWQQDVNNTGGDRHGIMVAPGAGFIWETWQMKLAPSGWQSSNGAKFKLNSNALRPAGWTSGDAAGLPMFPALVRYDECQRGMVEHAMRIVVAKSRREYIYPANHYASSIPASSTNYPAMGQRVRLKSGFVIQDNWTTEEKAVLRALKKYGALVADNGNFFSISVCPDDRFAANAFDHLSTIGISNFEIVQTTGATEGPRSVGAASVDAGPDQFLEAATNVTLNGTANVPSGNAAILWKVYSGPPGVVVANPNQASTTATIATPGTYTFLLSAEDGVHAVAYDAVVVRVTGQDALANISTRVQVGTGNNIAIGGFIIVGNTAKQVVVRGLGPSLAAGGVAVPLGDPVLDLYDGGGNLLQSNDNWQETQAQSLRDLHLAPTNDSESAILRSLAPGAYTVALRGQNSGSGVGLVEVYDLQESAQSKLGNISTRGLVGVGENVMIGGTIVTGPESARVVFRGLGPSLAAAGIANPISDPQLELFNANGNKIAANNNWKESQPGAIALTGLAPTNDLESAILIDLPPGNYTAVVSQASGALGVALVEAYHLQ
;
A
#
# COMPACT_ATOMS: atom_id res chain seq x y z
N MET A 1 2.60 10.29 5.23
CA MET A 1 2.43 9.42 4.05
C MET A 1 3.24 8.15 4.29
N ALA A 2 2.70 6.98 3.95
CA ALA A 2 3.37 5.70 4.13
C ALA A 2 4.59 5.63 3.21
N ARG A 3 5.76 5.19 3.71
CA ARG A 3 6.89 4.75 2.86
C ARG A 3 6.31 3.78 1.83
N ALA A 4 6.12 4.25 0.61
CA ALA A 4 5.42 3.60 -0.46
C ALA A 4 6.34 2.51 -1.02
N GLU A 5 5.79 1.31 -1.17
CA GLU A 5 6.47 0.13 -1.70
C GLU A 5 7.49 -0.51 -0.73
N ARG A 6 7.00 -1.52 -0.01
CA ARG A 6 7.89 -2.43 0.72
C ARG A 6 8.61 -3.27 -0.32
N ILE A 7 9.89 -3.03 -0.59
CA ILE A 7 10.67 -4.00 -1.37
C ILE A 7 10.92 -5.26 -0.54
N ASN A 8 10.91 -6.45 -1.14
CA ASN A 8 11.31 -7.67 -0.44
C ASN A 8 12.84 -7.86 -0.51
N HIS A 9 13.34 -8.89 0.15
CA HIS A 9 14.76 -9.24 0.12
C HIS A 9 15.28 -9.68 -1.28
N GLU A 10 14.39 -10.06 -2.20
CA GLU A 10 14.74 -10.36 -3.61
C GLU A 10 14.78 -9.14 -4.52
N GLY A 11 14.49 -7.96 -4.00
CA GLY A 11 14.43 -6.74 -4.81
C GLY A 11 13.12 -6.59 -5.59
N ARG A 12 12.09 -7.39 -5.26
CA ARG A 12 10.73 -7.28 -5.81
C ARG A 12 9.92 -6.28 -4.99
N ILE A 13 9.31 -5.34 -5.68
CA ILE A 13 8.39 -4.38 -5.07
C ILE A 13 7.12 -5.10 -4.59
N LEU A 14 6.79 -4.97 -3.31
CA LEU A 14 5.54 -5.45 -2.74
C LEU A 14 4.49 -4.33 -2.84
N GLY A 15 3.38 -4.64 -3.50
CA GLY A 15 2.20 -3.77 -3.51
C GLY A 15 1.55 -3.67 -2.14
N PRO A 16 0.50 -2.83 -1.99
CA PRO A 16 -0.30 -2.81 -0.78
C PRO A 16 -0.94 -4.19 -0.58
N ALA A 17 -0.72 -4.80 0.59
CA ALA A 17 -1.36 -6.06 0.93
C ALA A 17 -2.87 -5.83 1.10
N PRO A 18 -3.74 -6.58 0.40
CA PRO A 18 -5.17 -6.57 0.67
C PRO A 18 -5.46 -6.88 2.14
N VAL A 19 -6.43 -6.17 2.72
CA VAL A 19 -6.84 -6.43 4.11
C VAL A 19 -7.62 -7.74 4.15
N VAL A 20 -7.22 -8.65 5.04
CA VAL A 20 -8.00 -9.85 5.33
C VAL A 20 -9.21 -9.46 6.15
N THR A 21 -10.40 -9.56 5.58
CA THR A 21 -11.67 -9.25 6.26
C THR A 21 -12.42 -10.50 6.69
N VAL A 22 -12.11 -11.65 6.08
CA VAL A 22 -12.69 -12.96 6.39
C VAL A 22 -11.62 -14.05 6.29
N PRO A 23 -11.75 -15.16 7.05
CA PRO A 23 -10.84 -16.30 6.93
C PRO A 23 -10.74 -16.83 5.50
N THR A 24 -9.53 -16.75 4.93
CA THR A 24 -9.26 -17.04 3.53
C THR A 24 -8.29 -18.22 3.41
N LEU A 25 -8.70 -19.28 2.72
CA LEU A 25 -7.87 -20.47 2.50
C LEU A 25 -6.72 -20.18 1.53
N PHE A 26 -5.58 -20.82 1.77
CA PHE A 26 -4.35 -20.74 0.98
C PHE A 26 -4.55 -20.96 -0.53
N ASN A 27 -5.47 -21.83 -0.93
CA ASN A 27 -5.69 -22.23 -2.32
C ASN A 27 -6.64 -21.28 -3.10
N THR A 28 -6.54 -19.98 -2.84
CA THR A 28 -7.39 -18.96 -3.47
C THR A 28 -6.57 -17.80 -4.04
N ALA A 29 -7.07 -17.17 -5.11
CA ALA A 29 -6.42 -15.99 -5.69
C ALA A 29 -6.34 -14.80 -4.71
N ALA A 30 -7.29 -14.71 -3.77
CA ALA A 30 -7.26 -13.72 -2.71
C ALA A 30 -6.09 -13.96 -1.75
N ALA A 31 -5.86 -15.22 -1.33
CA ALA A 31 -4.70 -15.56 -0.52
C ALA A 31 -3.39 -15.27 -1.26
N ASP A 32 -3.30 -15.61 -2.54
CA ASP A 32 -2.12 -15.32 -3.38
C ASP A 32 -1.81 -13.81 -3.41
N ALA A 33 -2.83 -12.96 -3.61
CA ALA A 33 -2.68 -11.51 -3.62
C ALA A 33 -2.18 -10.95 -2.28
N ILE A 34 -2.59 -11.56 -1.16
CA ILE A 34 -2.15 -11.17 0.17
C ILE A 34 -0.69 -11.59 0.40
N VAL A 35 -0.37 -12.88 0.25
CA VAL A 35 0.98 -13.38 0.57
C VAL A 35 2.05 -12.86 -0.38
N SER A 36 1.71 -12.62 -1.66
CA SER A 36 2.63 -12.02 -2.63
C SER A 36 2.99 -10.56 -2.31
N ALA A 37 2.17 -9.87 -1.52
CA ALA A 37 2.41 -8.51 -1.05
C ALA A 37 3.09 -8.45 0.33
N MET A 38 3.42 -9.59 0.93
CA MET A 38 4.07 -9.67 2.25
C MET A 38 5.57 -9.87 2.15
N GLN A 39 6.31 -9.21 3.04
CA GLN A 39 7.66 -9.65 3.43
C GLN A 39 7.48 -10.64 4.59
N ILE A 40 7.51 -11.92 4.27
CA ILE A 40 7.38 -13.01 5.25
C ILE A 40 8.73 -13.19 5.93
N MET A 41 8.76 -12.99 7.25
CA MET A 41 9.98 -12.86 8.06
C MET A 41 10.82 -11.62 7.66
N PRO A 42 11.62 -11.03 8.57
CA PRO A 42 12.52 -9.93 8.22
C PRO A 42 13.47 -10.29 7.06
N ARG A 43 13.97 -9.28 6.32
CA ARG A 43 14.91 -9.53 5.20
C ARG A 43 16.21 -10.18 5.68
N GLU A 44 16.59 -9.86 6.90
CA GLU A 44 17.68 -10.43 7.68
C GLU A 44 17.23 -11.59 8.58
N ASN A 45 16.18 -12.31 8.19
CA ASN A 45 15.82 -13.57 8.82
C ASN A 45 16.46 -14.74 8.06
N PRO A 46 16.93 -15.80 8.75
CA PRO A 46 17.50 -16.99 8.11
C PRO A 46 16.65 -17.56 6.98
N TRP A 47 15.31 -17.51 7.09
CA TRP A 47 14.44 -17.95 6.00
C TRP A 47 14.72 -17.23 4.68
N ASN A 48 15.15 -15.97 4.73
CA ASN A 48 15.39 -15.11 3.57
C ASN A 48 16.89 -15.00 3.20
N GLU A 49 17.76 -15.82 3.78
CA GLU A 49 19.21 -15.81 3.54
C GLU A 49 19.60 -16.36 2.16
N ASP A 50 20.28 -15.55 1.35
CA ASP A 50 21.06 -16.09 0.23
C ASP A 50 22.32 -16.81 0.76
N ILE A 51 22.29 -18.14 0.73
CA ILE A 51 23.41 -18.99 1.08
C ILE A 51 24.20 -19.45 -0.14
N SER A 52 23.90 -19.03 -1.37
CA SER A 52 24.51 -19.59 -2.60
C SER A 52 26.03 -19.49 -2.66
N ARG A 53 26.60 -18.46 -2.01
CA ARG A 53 28.05 -18.19 -1.96
C ARG A 53 28.71 -18.63 -0.65
N ARG A 54 27.94 -19.20 0.30
CA ARG A 54 28.47 -19.72 1.56
C ARG A 54 29.38 -20.92 1.33
N SER A 55 30.42 -21.01 2.15
CA SER A 55 31.34 -22.15 2.19
C SER A 55 30.61 -23.44 2.55
N VAL A 56 31.02 -24.54 1.91
CA VAL A 56 30.58 -25.89 2.27
C VAL A 56 31.20 -26.28 3.62
N LEU A 57 30.42 -26.92 4.48
CA LEU A 57 30.88 -27.44 5.77
C LEU A 57 31.92 -28.54 5.53
N ALA A 58 33.02 -28.53 6.29
CA ALA A 58 34.17 -29.42 6.05
C ALA A 58 33.81 -30.92 6.04
N ASN A 59 32.83 -31.36 6.85
CA ASN A 59 32.35 -32.74 6.88
C ASN A 59 31.04 -32.97 6.07
N SER A 60 30.70 -32.07 5.13
CA SER A 60 29.48 -32.16 4.31
C SER A 60 29.29 -33.53 3.65
N ASP A 61 30.33 -34.06 3.00
CA ASP A 61 30.24 -35.36 2.30
C ASP A 61 29.89 -36.52 3.25
N ALA A 62 30.42 -36.49 4.47
CA ALA A 62 30.12 -37.50 5.49
C ALA A 62 28.66 -37.39 5.97
N ILE A 63 28.15 -36.17 6.12
CA ILE A 63 26.74 -35.95 6.50
C ILE A 63 25.79 -36.38 5.37
N ILE A 64 26.09 -36.03 4.12
CA ILE A 64 25.29 -36.43 2.96
C ILE A 64 25.28 -37.96 2.80
N ALA A 65 26.43 -38.62 3.01
CA ALA A 65 26.52 -40.07 3.02
C ALA A 65 25.69 -40.69 4.15
N GLN A 66 25.71 -40.11 5.36
CA GLN A 66 24.92 -40.55 6.49
C GLN A 66 23.41 -40.45 6.20
N ILE A 67 22.92 -39.27 5.77
CA ILE A 67 21.51 -39.03 5.39
C ILE A 67 21.05 -40.05 4.32
N THR A 68 21.92 -40.33 3.34
CA THR A 68 21.63 -41.30 2.28
C THR A 68 21.55 -42.74 2.82
N SER A 69 22.44 -43.10 3.74
CA SER A 69 22.52 -44.45 4.30
C SER A 69 21.38 -44.78 5.26
N ASP A 70 20.82 -43.76 5.94
CA ASP A 70 19.68 -43.91 6.84
C ASP A 70 18.36 -44.21 6.11
N LEU A 71 18.33 -44.04 4.79
CA LEU A 71 17.18 -44.29 3.94
C LEU A 71 17.29 -45.60 3.16
N SER A 72 16.15 -46.25 2.97
CA SER A 72 16.02 -47.38 2.04
C SER A 72 16.38 -46.94 0.61
N ALA A 73 16.88 -47.87 -0.22
CA ALA A 73 17.42 -47.55 -1.54
C ALA A 73 16.43 -46.76 -2.43
N ASN A 74 15.14 -47.11 -2.40
CA ASN A 74 14.07 -46.43 -3.13
C ASN A 74 13.70 -45.05 -2.55
N ARG A 75 14.34 -44.60 -1.46
CA ARG A 75 14.07 -43.33 -0.79
C ARG A 75 15.22 -42.32 -0.83
N ARG A 76 16.28 -42.61 -1.57
CA ARG A 76 17.51 -41.79 -1.65
C ARG A 76 17.43 -40.63 -2.64
N THR A 77 16.24 -40.05 -2.81
CA THR A 77 15.97 -38.91 -3.69
C THR A 77 15.09 -37.89 -2.99
N LEU A 78 15.15 -36.64 -3.46
CA LEU A 78 14.29 -35.56 -2.97
C LEU A 78 12.81 -35.89 -3.20
N ARG A 79 11.96 -35.62 -2.21
CA ARG A 79 10.51 -35.76 -2.36
C ARG A 79 9.76 -34.46 -2.09
N PRO A 80 8.75 -34.12 -2.90
CA PRO A 80 7.73 -33.19 -2.47
C PRO A 80 6.84 -33.90 -1.43
N PHE A 81 6.66 -33.28 -0.26
CA PHE A 81 5.70 -33.75 0.73
C PHE A 81 4.55 -32.75 0.85
N TYR A 82 3.39 -33.13 0.33
CA TYR A 82 2.17 -32.32 0.35
C TYR A 82 1.51 -32.40 1.74
N GLU A 83 2.06 -31.67 2.71
CA GLU A 83 1.69 -31.77 4.12
C GLU A 83 0.98 -30.49 4.61
N MET A 84 1.72 -29.41 4.87
CA MET A 84 1.24 -28.29 5.67
C MET A 84 0.49 -27.26 4.80
N ASN A 85 -0.61 -26.77 5.32
CA ASN A 85 -1.45 -25.74 4.73
C ASN A 85 -1.73 -24.63 5.74
N TYR A 86 -2.29 -23.51 5.27
CA TYR A 86 -2.56 -22.36 6.12
C TYR A 86 -3.90 -21.69 5.80
N VAL A 87 -4.40 -20.92 6.77
CA VAL A 87 -5.52 -19.99 6.57
C VAL A 87 -5.09 -18.59 6.98
N LEU A 88 -5.42 -17.61 6.14
CA LEU A 88 -5.27 -16.20 6.48
C LEU A 88 -6.49 -15.75 7.28
N VAL A 89 -6.29 -15.13 8.43
CA VAL A 89 -7.37 -14.67 9.31
C VAL A 89 -7.35 -13.14 9.48
N PRO A 90 -8.51 -12.50 9.66
CA PRO A 90 -8.55 -11.07 9.97
C PRO A 90 -7.95 -10.79 11.35
N ASP A 91 -7.43 -9.58 11.58
CA ASP A 91 -6.80 -9.23 12.86
C ASP A 91 -7.77 -9.29 14.05
N ASN A 92 -9.07 -9.14 13.78
CA ASN A 92 -10.16 -9.27 14.75
C ASN A 92 -10.80 -10.67 14.76
N GLN A 93 -10.15 -11.69 14.20
CA GLN A 93 -10.67 -13.07 14.21
C GLN A 93 -11.00 -13.51 15.65
N PRO A 94 -12.24 -13.99 15.89
CA PRO A 94 -12.63 -14.54 17.18
C PRO A 94 -11.64 -15.59 17.69
N ARG A 95 -11.23 -15.44 18.95
CA ARG A 95 -10.34 -16.37 19.63
C ARG A 95 -11.12 -17.56 20.17
N VAL A 96 -10.51 -18.73 20.09
CA VAL A 96 -11.03 -20.00 20.61
C VAL A 96 -10.06 -20.54 21.64
N THR A 97 -10.60 -20.99 22.78
CA THR A 97 -9.84 -21.70 23.79
C THR A 97 -9.45 -23.08 23.28
N ILE A 98 -8.16 -23.40 23.28
CA ILE A 98 -7.62 -24.68 22.83
C ILE A 98 -6.74 -25.30 23.93
N PRO A 99 -7.07 -26.46 24.52
CA PRO A 99 -6.21 -27.16 25.45
C PRO A 99 -5.01 -27.78 24.71
N PHE A 100 -3.82 -27.63 25.32
CA PHE A 100 -2.60 -28.33 24.91
C PHE A 100 -2.41 -29.58 25.77
N LEU A 101 -2.23 -30.74 25.12
CA LEU A 101 -2.30 -32.05 25.79
C LEU A 101 -0.92 -32.61 26.17
N ASP A 102 0.02 -32.66 25.23
CA ASP A 102 1.30 -33.36 25.43
C ASP A 102 2.45 -32.41 25.80
N TYR A 103 2.46 -31.20 25.24
CA TYR A 103 3.51 -30.19 25.44
C TYR A 103 2.96 -28.83 25.91
N PRO A 104 2.12 -28.78 26.96
CA PRO A 104 1.54 -27.52 27.42
C PRO A 104 2.57 -26.54 28.02
N ASP A 105 3.69 -27.06 28.52
CA ASP A 105 4.83 -26.33 29.07
C ASP A 105 5.78 -25.77 28.00
N GLU A 106 5.70 -26.30 26.78
CA GLU A 106 6.40 -25.78 25.59
C GLU A 106 5.45 -25.07 24.61
N SER A 107 4.29 -24.60 25.09
CA SER A 107 3.26 -23.95 24.28
C SER A 107 3.03 -22.48 24.63
N ASP A 108 2.76 -21.65 23.62
CA ASP A 108 2.35 -20.26 23.82
C ASP A 108 0.86 -20.19 24.12
N LEU A 109 0.47 -19.77 25.32
CA LEU A 109 -0.95 -19.67 25.70
C LEU A 109 -1.68 -18.46 25.08
N ASP A 110 -0.93 -17.45 24.64
CA ASP A 110 -1.43 -16.21 24.04
C ASP A 110 -2.63 -15.57 24.78
N GLY A 111 -2.52 -15.47 26.11
CA GLY A 111 -3.56 -14.91 26.99
C GLY A 111 -4.58 -15.92 27.52
N GLY A 112 -4.51 -17.19 27.11
CA GLY A 112 -5.30 -18.27 27.70
C GLY A 112 -4.79 -18.74 29.08
N PRO A 113 -5.65 -19.35 29.91
CA PRO A 113 -5.23 -19.92 31.20
C PRO A 113 -4.57 -21.29 31.00
N TYR A 114 -3.42 -21.53 31.64
CA TYR A 114 -2.72 -22.82 31.56
C TYR A 114 -3.66 -24.00 31.91
N PRO A 115 -3.66 -25.12 31.14
CA PRO A 115 -2.81 -25.45 29.98
C PRO A 115 -3.45 -25.10 28.61
N LYS A 116 -4.30 -24.06 28.55
CA LYS A 116 -5.12 -23.72 27.38
C LYS A 116 -4.63 -22.43 26.72
N GLY A 117 -4.46 -22.47 25.40
CA GLY A 117 -4.22 -21.31 24.56
C GLY A 117 -5.50 -20.57 24.15
N SER A 118 -5.35 -19.35 23.65
CA SER A 118 -6.43 -18.51 23.10
C SER A 118 -6.11 -18.11 21.65
N TYR A 119 -6.46 -18.96 20.68
CA TYR A 119 -5.96 -18.88 19.29
C TYR A 119 -7.05 -18.44 18.30
N PRO A 120 -6.73 -17.71 17.23
CA PRO A 120 -7.70 -17.21 16.25
C PRO A 120 -8.12 -18.30 15.25
N ILE A 121 -8.72 -19.39 15.74
CA ILE A 121 -9.07 -20.56 14.93
C ILE A 121 -10.40 -20.28 14.18
N PRO A 122 -10.40 -20.21 12.84
CA PRO A 122 -11.63 -20.03 12.07
C PRO A 122 -12.36 -21.37 11.87
N SER A 123 -13.64 -21.33 11.52
CA SER A 123 -14.43 -22.56 11.26
C SER A 123 -13.93 -23.33 10.03
N ASN A 124 -13.35 -22.64 9.05
CA ASN A 124 -12.75 -23.23 7.86
C ASN A 124 -11.26 -23.58 8.05
N MET A 125 -10.78 -23.80 9.27
CA MET A 125 -9.39 -24.17 9.56
C MET A 125 -8.95 -25.41 8.76
N PRO A 126 -8.03 -25.29 7.77
CA PRO A 126 -7.48 -26.45 7.11
C PRO A 126 -6.53 -27.17 8.08
N ILE A 127 -6.56 -28.50 8.01
CA ILE A 127 -5.62 -29.37 8.72
C ILE A 127 -4.75 -30.04 7.67
N GLU A 128 -3.48 -30.27 7.99
CA GLU A 128 -2.47 -30.92 7.17
C GLU A 128 -3.05 -31.96 6.18
N THR A 129 -2.47 -31.96 4.99
CA THR A 129 -2.84 -32.65 3.74
C THR A 129 -4.08 -32.06 3.03
N TRP A 130 -5.08 -31.53 3.74
CA TRP A 130 -6.28 -30.97 3.09
C TRP A 130 -5.96 -29.90 2.02
N PRO A 131 -6.63 -29.92 0.85
CA PRO A 131 -7.63 -30.89 0.37
C PRO A 131 -7.05 -32.13 -0.32
N ARG A 132 -5.72 -32.31 -0.37
CA ARG A 132 -5.08 -33.49 -0.96
C ARG A 132 -4.99 -34.63 0.06
N GLY A 133 -5.01 -35.88 -0.41
CA GLY A 133 -4.78 -37.03 0.49
C GLY A 133 -5.89 -37.32 1.52
N THR A 134 -7.00 -36.58 1.49
CA THR A 134 -8.12 -36.72 2.44
C THR A 134 -9.30 -37.54 1.90
N GLY A 135 -9.16 -38.10 0.69
CA GLY A 135 -10.22 -38.84 0.00
C GLY A 135 -11.45 -37.95 -0.25
N ASN A 136 -12.65 -38.49 0.03
CA ASN A 136 -13.92 -37.79 -0.16
C ASN A 136 -14.45 -37.13 1.13
N LEU A 137 -13.62 -37.01 2.17
CA LEU A 137 -14.04 -36.38 3.41
C LEU A 137 -14.32 -34.89 3.19
N THR A 138 -15.30 -34.33 3.87
CA THR A 138 -15.45 -32.88 3.96
C THR A 138 -14.36 -32.30 4.86
N LEU A 139 -14.10 -30.99 4.74
CA LEU A 139 -13.17 -30.32 5.65
C LEU A 139 -13.53 -30.58 7.12
N GLN A 140 -14.80 -30.48 7.50
CA GLN A 140 -15.24 -30.73 8.87
C GLN A 140 -14.96 -32.16 9.33
N GLN A 141 -15.23 -33.15 8.47
CA GLN A 141 -14.91 -34.55 8.77
C GLN A 141 -13.40 -34.76 8.91
N TRP A 142 -12.59 -34.07 8.10
CA TRP A 142 -11.14 -34.11 8.23
C TRP A 142 -10.67 -33.45 9.53
N GLN A 143 -11.20 -32.28 9.90
CA GLN A 143 -10.92 -31.60 11.17
C GLN A 143 -11.26 -32.48 12.38
N GLN A 144 -12.36 -33.24 12.30
CA GLN A 144 -12.82 -34.18 13.33
C GLN A 144 -12.07 -35.52 13.34
N ASP A 145 -11.25 -35.79 12.33
CA ASP A 145 -10.54 -37.07 12.17
C ASP A 145 -11.50 -38.27 12.31
N VAL A 146 -12.60 -38.23 11.57
CA VAL A 146 -13.69 -39.23 11.67
C VAL A 146 -13.25 -40.66 11.34
N ASN A 147 -12.17 -40.80 10.57
CA ASN A 147 -11.58 -42.09 10.21
C ASN A 147 -10.48 -42.54 11.19
N ASN A 148 -10.17 -41.74 12.22
CA ASN A 148 -9.12 -42.00 13.19
C ASN A 148 -7.77 -42.31 12.53
N THR A 149 -7.40 -41.51 11.53
CA THR A 149 -6.16 -41.63 10.76
C THR A 149 -4.94 -41.20 11.55
N GLY A 150 -5.11 -40.38 12.59
CA GLY A 150 -4.01 -39.83 13.39
C GLY A 150 -3.10 -38.93 12.55
N GLY A 151 -1.79 -39.01 12.79
CA GLY A 151 -0.76 -38.22 12.11
C GLY A 151 -0.45 -36.90 12.81
N ASP A 152 0.40 -36.09 12.16
CA ASP A 152 0.88 -34.84 12.74
C ASP A 152 -0.19 -33.76 12.75
N ARG A 153 -1.09 -33.74 11.76
CA ARG A 153 -2.31 -32.91 11.74
C ARG A 153 -2.02 -31.45 12.08
N HIS A 154 -1.00 -30.89 11.45
CA HIS A 154 -0.61 -29.50 11.65
C HIS A 154 -1.74 -28.53 11.27
N GLY A 155 -1.88 -27.46 12.05
CA GLY A 155 -2.73 -26.31 11.72
C GLY A 155 -1.91 -25.03 11.72
N ILE A 156 -2.10 -24.16 10.73
CA ILE A 156 -1.42 -22.86 10.63
C ILE A 156 -2.43 -21.73 10.38
N MET A 157 -2.49 -20.76 11.28
CA MET A 157 -3.24 -19.52 11.12
C MET A 157 -2.29 -18.34 10.99
N VAL A 158 -2.51 -17.51 9.97
CA VAL A 158 -1.68 -16.34 9.69
C VAL A 158 -2.55 -15.10 9.78
N ALA A 159 -2.19 -14.11 10.58
CA ALA A 159 -2.81 -12.78 10.60
C ALA A 159 -1.87 -11.77 9.93
N PRO A 160 -2.06 -11.47 8.63
CA PRO A 160 -1.13 -10.62 7.87
C PRO A 160 -1.03 -9.18 8.38
N GLY A 161 -2.15 -8.61 8.85
CA GLY A 161 -2.21 -7.22 9.34
C GLY A 161 -1.44 -7.04 10.64
N ALA A 162 -1.74 -7.90 11.63
CA ALA A 162 -1.06 -7.91 12.91
C ALA A 162 0.37 -8.49 12.86
N GLY A 163 0.70 -9.24 11.80
CA GLY A 163 2.03 -9.82 11.58
C GLY A 163 2.33 -11.02 12.50
N PHE A 164 1.37 -11.92 12.68
CA PHE A 164 1.52 -13.09 13.54
C PHE A 164 1.17 -14.41 12.84
N ILE A 165 1.82 -15.48 13.25
CA ILE A 165 1.47 -16.87 12.95
C ILE A 165 1.12 -17.56 14.27
N TRP A 166 0.09 -18.40 14.23
CA TRP A 166 -0.18 -19.42 15.24
C TRP A 166 -0.16 -20.77 14.55
N GLU A 167 0.47 -21.74 15.18
CA GLU A 167 0.54 -23.08 14.63
C GLU A 167 0.43 -24.14 15.71
N THR A 168 0.03 -25.35 15.30
CA THR A 168 -0.27 -26.45 16.22
C THR A 168 0.24 -27.78 15.65
N TRP A 169 0.44 -28.73 16.57
CA TRP A 169 0.70 -30.14 16.26
C TRP A 169 -0.40 -31.01 16.88
N GLN A 170 -0.82 -32.04 16.15
CA GLN A 170 -1.94 -32.93 16.40
C GLN A 170 -3.29 -32.22 16.62
N MET A 171 -3.61 -31.25 15.77
CA MET A 171 -4.84 -30.48 15.89
C MET A 171 -6.07 -31.30 15.48
N LYS A 172 -7.09 -31.29 16.34
CA LYS A 172 -8.34 -32.03 16.13
C LYS A 172 -9.54 -31.27 16.69
N LEU A 173 -10.66 -31.32 15.97
CA LEU A 173 -11.96 -30.85 16.44
C LEU A 173 -12.69 -32.00 17.15
N ALA A 174 -12.56 -32.06 18.48
CA ALA A 174 -13.27 -33.03 19.30
C ALA A 174 -14.71 -32.56 19.59
N PRO A 175 -15.62 -33.42 20.10
CA PRO A 175 -16.97 -33.01 20.50
C PRO A 175 -17.00 -31.87 21.53
N SER A 176 -15.97 -31.76 22.37
CA SER A 176 -15.80 -30.71 23.37
C SER A 176 -15.14 -29.43 22.85
N GLY A 177 -14.79 -29.37 21.55
CA GLY A 177 -14.08 -28.25 20.92
C GLY A 177 -12.72 -28.65 20.34
N TRP A 178 -11.97 -27.66 19.88
CA TRP A 178 -10.61 -27.85 19.39
C TRP A 178 -9.66 -28.30 20.50
N GLN A 179 -8.68 -29.14 20.15
CA GLN A 179 -7.55 -29.54 21.00
C GLN A 179 -6.30 -29.77 20.14
N SER A 180 -5.12 -29.67 20.75
CA SER A 180 -3.83 -30.00 20.11
C SER A 180 -2.81 -30.46 21.14
N SER A 181 -1.72 -31.07 20.68
CA SER A 181 -0.63 -31.51 21.56
C SER A 181 0.31 -30.36 21.93
N ASN A 182 0.53 -29.44 20.98
CA ASN A 182 1.33 -28.21 21.17
C ASN A 182 0.62 -27.01 20.51
N GLY A 183 1.00 -25.80 20.91
CA GLY A 183 0.72 -24.56 20.18
C GLY A 183 1.88 -23.57 20.24
N ALA A 184 2.24 -23.01 19.09
CA ALA A 184 3.33 -22.06 18.93
C ALA A 184 2.87 -20.76 18.27
N LYS A 185 3.41 -19.63 18.72
CA LYS A 185 3.14 -18.30 18.16
C LYS A 185 4.43 -17.62 17.71
N PHE A 186 4.40 -17.04 16.50
CA PHE A 186 5.54 -16.33 15.91
C PHE A 186 5.14 -14.95 15.40
N LYS A 187 6.11 -14.04 15.36
CA LYS A 187 5.99 -12.73 14.71
C LYS A 187 6.61 -12.77 13.33
N LEU A 188 5.83 -12.44 12.30
CA LEU A 188 6.26 -12.38 10.90
C LEU A 188 7.28 -11.26 10.62
N ASN A 189 7.43 -10.30 11.52
CA ASN A 189 8.32 -9.16 11.37
C ASN A 189 9.46 -9.17 12.42
N SER A 190 9.80 -10.34 12.96
CA SER A 190 10.85 -10.47 13.97
C SER A 190 11.78 -11.66 13.69
N ASN A 191 13.04 -11.51 14.10
CA ASN A 191 14.02 -12.61 14.15
C ASN A 191 14.02 -13.32 15.52
N ALA A 192 13.09 -12.97 16.41
CA ALA A 192 12.95 -13.64 17.69
C ALA A 192 12.65 -15.13 17.48
N LEU A 193 13.47 -15.97 18.08
CA LEU A 193 13.26 -17.41 18.10
C LEU A 193 12.39 -17.82 19.30
N ARG A 194 11.90 -19.05 19.30
CA ARG A 194 11.25 -19.65 20.48
C ARG A 194 12.23 -19.74 21.66
N PRO A 195 11.73 -19.89 22.91
CA PRO A 195 12.61 -20.24 24.03
C PRO A 195 13.44 -21.48 23.70
N ALA A 196 14.72 -21.47 24.10
CA ALA A 196 15.62 -22.59 23.85
C ALA A 196 15.08 -23.88 24.50
N GLY A 197 15.07 -24.96 23.74
CA GLY A 197 14.51 -26.25 24.15
C GLY A 197 13.00 -26.40 23.94
N TRP A 198 12.27 -25.39 23.47
CA TRP A 198 10.84 -25.53 23.18
C TRP A 198 10.61 -26.01 21.75
N THR A 199 9.84 -27.08 21.61
CA THR A 199 9.27 -27.51 20.32
C THR A 199 8.24 -26.50 19.80
N SER A 200 7.78 -26.72 18.57
CA SER A 200 6.69 -25.96 17.95
C SER A 200 5.71 -26.89 17.24
N GLY A 201 4.93 -26.37 16.29
CA GLY A 201 4.24 -27.23 15.33
C GLY A 201 5.25 -28.05 14.50
N ASP A 202 6.47 -27.55 14.33
CA ASP A 202 7.62 -28.27 13.78
C ASP A 202 8.59 -28.75 14.89
N ALA A 203 9.25 -29.89 14.65
CA ALA A 203 10.13 -30.54 15.63
C ALA A 203 11.41 -29.76 15.97
N ALA A 204 11.88 -28.84 15.11
CA ALA A 204 13.08 -28.04 15.36
C ALA A 204 12.79 -26.75 16.16
N GLY A 205 11.53 -26.50 16.54
CA GLY A 205 11.10 -25.24 17.15
C GLY A 205 11.03 -24.09 16.15
N LEU A 206 10.94 -24.40 14.85
CA LEU A 206 10.91 -23.46 13.74
C LEU A 206 9.47 -23.14 13.31
N PRO A 207 9.16 -21.92 12.84
CA PRO A 207 7.84 -21.63 12.29
C PRO A 207 7.62 -22.40 10.97
N MET A 208 6.44 -23.00 10.80
CA MET A 208 6.10 -23.78 9.61
C MET A 208 5.74 -22.90 8.41
N PHE A 209 4.97 -21.83 8.61
CA PHE A 209 4.48 -20.98 7.50
C PHE A 209 5.58 -20.44 6.57
N PRO A 210 6.70 -19.88 7.07
CA PRO A 210 7.79 -19.39 6.22
C PRO A 210 8.51 -20.49 5.43
N ALA A 211 8.30 -21.76 5.77
CA ALA A 211 9.02 -22.88 5.19
C ALA A 211 8.29 -23.54 4.01
N LEU A 212 7.01 -23.17 3.79
CA LEU A 212 6.12 -23.84 2.83
C LEU A 212 6.37 -23.39 1.40
N VAL A 213 6.53 -24.33 0.48
CA VAL A 213 6.41 -24.07 -0.96
C VAL A 213 4.94 -23.81 -1.31
N ARG A 214 4.64 -22.60 -1.79
CA ARG A 214 3.30 -22.12 -2.13
C ARG A 214 3.07 -22.03 -3.63
N TYR A 215 1.79 -22.02 -4.01
CA TYR A 215 1.38 -21.93 -5.41
C TYR A 215 1.79 -20.59 -6.04
N ASP A 216 1.55 -19.48 -5.35
CA ASP A 216 1.77 -18.13 -5.87
C ASP A 216 3.23 -17.86 -6.25
N GLU A 217 4.18 -18.33 -5.45
CA GLU A 217 5.61 -18.16 -5.70
C GLU A 217 6.13 -19.10 -6.78
N CYS A 218 5.59 -20.32 -6.86
CA CYS A 218 5.88 -21.22 -7.97
C CYS A 218 5.43 -20.62 -9.31
N GLN A 219 4.25 -19.97 -9.36
CA GLN A 219 3.78 -19.28 -10.56
C GLN A 219 4.67 -18.10 -10.96
N ARG A 220 5.35 -17.46 -10.00
CA ARG A 220 6.38 -16.44 -10.26
C ARG A 220 7.71 -17.03 -10.73
N GLY A 221 7.89 -18.36 -10.65
CA GLY A 221 9.09 -19.06 -11.06
C GLY A 221 10.22 -19.03 -10.03
N MET A 222 9.95 -18.63 -8.78
CA MET A 222 10.94 -18.62 -7.70
C MET A 222 10.24 -18.76 -6.34
N VAL A 223 10.68 -19.72 -5.52
CA VAL A 223 10.41 -19.73 -4.08
C VAL A 223 11.43 -18.81 -3.42
N GLU A 224 10.97 -17.72 -2.83
CA GLU A 224 11.84 -16.62 -2.34
C GLU A 224 12.22 -16.82 -0.87
N HIS A 225 12.49 -18.06 -0.45
CA HIS A 225 12.92 -18.36 0.91
C HIS A 225 13.50 -19.78 1.00
N ALA A 226 14.07 -20.08 2.16
CA ALA A 226 14.48 -21.40 2.55
C ALA A 226 13.28 -22.33 2.78
N MET A 227 13.47 -23.60 2.46
CA MET A 227 12.45 -24.63 2.69
C MET A 227 12.69 -25.36 4.00
N ARG A 228 11.64 -26.00 4.52
CA ARG A 228 11.79 -27.09 5.50
C ARG A 228 12.34 -28.31 4.78
N ILE A 229 13.29 -29.02 5.39
CA ILE A 229 13.72 -30.36 4.95
C ILE A 229 13.64 -31.38 6.07
N VAL A 230 13.05 -32.53 5.76
CA VAL A 230 12.98 -33.68 6.65
C VAL A 230 14.12 -34.63 6.30
N VAL A 231 14.78 -35.17 7.33
CA VAL A 231 15.81 -36.21 7.19
C VAL A 231 15.38 -37.45 7.96
N ALA A 232 16.03 -38.60 7.75
CA ALA A 232 15.66 -39.80 8.48
C ALA A 232 16.02 -39.71 9.97
N LYS A 233 17.18 -39.12 10.28
CA LYS A 233 17.74 -39.02 11.61
C LYS A 233 18.57 -37.76 11.74
N SER A 234 18.47 -37.12 12.89
CA SER A 234 19.33 -36.02 13.33
C SER A 234 20.09 -36.41 14.60
N ARG A 235 21.12 -35.65 14.99
CA ARG A 235 21.77 -35.78 16.31
C ARG A 235 21.03 -34.93 17.35
N ARG A 236 21.25 -35.21 18.63
CA ARG A 236 20.70 -34.49 19.79
C ARG A 236 21.36 -33.12 19.97
N GLU A 237 21.26 -32.29 18.95
CA GLU A 237 21.77 -30.93 18.88
C GLU A 237 20.86 -30.12 17.94
N TYR A 238 20.67 -28.85 18.26
CA TYR A 238 20.11 -27.86 17.36
C TYR A 238 21.11 -26.73 17.16
N ILE A 239 21.10 -26.15 15.98
CA ILE A 239 21.89 -24.98 15.63
C ILE A 239 20.96 -23.92 15.06
N TYR A 240 21.35 -22.66 15.20
CA TYR A 240 20.58 -21.53 14.71
C TYR A 240 20.14 -21.72 13.25
N PRO A 241 18.86 -21.44 12.90
CA PRO A 241 17.82 -20.84 13.74
C PRO A 241 16.96 -21.83 14.56
N ALA A 242 17.24 -23.13 14.50
CA ALA A 242 16.49 -24.10 15.32
C ALA A 242 16.82 -23.92 16.80
N ASN A 243 15.83 -24.18 17.65
CA ASN A 243 15.95 -24.10 19.11
C ASN A 243 15.51 -25.38 19.82
N HIS A 244 15.19 -26.44 19.08
CA HIS A 244 14.81 -27.74 19.63
C HIS A 244 15.37 -28.89 18.79
N TYR A 245 15.57 -30.05 19.40
CA TYR A 245 16.01 -31.28 18.74
C TYR A 245 14.99 -32.40 19.00
N ALA A 246 14.86 -33.34 18.07
CA ALA A 246 13.96 -34.50 18.22
C ALA A 246 14.71 -35.83 18.06
N SER A 247 15.82 -36.01 18.77
CA SER A 247 16.70 -37.17 18.62
C SER A 247 17.31 -37.67 19.93
N SER A 248 17.56 -38.98 19.99
CA SER A 248 18.35 -39.66 21.03
C SER A 248 19.80 -39.92 20.61
N ILE A 249 20.18 -39.68 19.35
CA ILE A 249 21.54 -39.90 18.85
C ILE A 249 22.50 -38.87 19.48
N PRO A 250 23.63 -39.27 20.08
CA PRO A 250 24.51 -38.33 20.78
C PRO A 250 24.99 -37.17 19.89
N ALA A 251 25.08 -35.96 20.45
CA ALA A 251 25.57 -34.76 19.75
C ALA A 251 27.00 -34.93 19.19
N SER A 252 27.81 -35.81 19.77
CA SER A 252 29.14 -36.17 19.25
C SER A 252 29.12 -36.93 17.92
N SER A 253 27.96 -37.41 17.48
CA SER A 253 27.78 -38.13 16.21
C SER A 253 27.63 -37.14 15.05
N THR A 254 28.68 -36.36 14.78
CA THR A 254 28.66 -35.17 13.89
C THR A 254 28.36 -35.47 12.41
N ASN A 255 28.32 -36.73 12.00
CA ASN A 255 27.85 -37.14 10.68
C ASN A 255 26.31 -37.13 10.56
N TYR A 256 25.56 -37.20 11.66
CA TYR A 256 24.12 -36.95 11.61
C TYR A 256 23.90 -35.43 11.61
N PRO A 257 23.00 -34.87 10.78
CA PRO A 257 22.70 -33.45 10.79
C PRO A 257 22.11 -33.01 12.15
N ALA A 258 22.35 -31.77 12.57
CA ALA A 258 21.60 -31.14 13.66
C ALA A 258 20.28 -30.56 13.13
N MET A 259 19.30 -30.33 14.01
CA MET A 259 18.16 -29.48 13.65
C MET A 259 18.67 -28.06 13.35
N GLY A 260 18.10 -27.41 12.33
CA GLY A 260 18.54 -26.11 11.80
C GLY A 260 19.72 -26.19 10.83
N GLN A 261 20.30 -27.37 10.59
CA GLN A 261 21.40 -27.51 9.63
C GLN A 261 20.95 -27.11 8.21
N ARG A 262 21.78 -26.30 7.54
CA ARG A 262 21.55 -25.84 6.17
C ARG A 262 21.95 -26.88 5.13
N VAL A 263 21.00 -27.28 4.29
CA VAL A 263 21.20 -28.18 3.15
C VAL A 263 20.97 -27.39 1.86
N ARG A 264 21.90 -27.42 0.92
CA ARG A 264 21.84 -26.66 -0.35
C ARG A 264 21.95 -27.60 -1.54
N LEU A 265 21.22 -27.32 -2.62
CA LEU A 265 21.43 -27.99 -3.91
C LEU A 265 22.73 -27.46 -4.54
N LYS A 266 23.62 -28.37 -4.96
CA LYS A 266 24.91 -28.01 -5.55
C LYS A 266 24.73 -27.04 -6.72
N SER A 267 25.58 -26.02 -6.79
CA SER A 267 25.55 -25.01 -7.85
C SER A 267 25.66 -25.63 -9.25
N GLY A 268 26.46 -26.69 -9.39
CA GLY A 268 26.66 -27.44 -10.63
C GLY A 268 25.50 -28.34 -11.08
N PHE A 269 24.43 -28.51 -10.28
CA PHE A 269 23.26 -29.28 -10.71
C PHE A 269 22.54 -28.57 -11.87
N VAL A 270 22.31 -29.25 -13.00
CA VAL A 270 21.64 -28.66 -14.16
C VAL A 270 20.13 -28.76 -14.01
N ILE A 271 19.46 -27.62 -13.86
CA ILE A 271 18.00 -27.53 -13.91
C ILE A 271 17.59 -27.58 -15.39
N GLN A 272 16.81 -28.58 -15.78
CA GLN A 272 16.44 -28.78 -17.17
C GLN A 272 15.38 -27.75 -17.60
N ASP A 273 15.51 -27.23 -18.83
CA ASP A 273 14.60 -26.20 -19.34
C ASP A 273 13.16 -26.71 -19.50
N ASN A 274 13.01 -27.99 -19.81
CA ASN A 274 11.73 -28.68 -20.02
C ASN A 274 11.00 -29.13 -18.73
N TRP A 275 11.59 -28.90 -17.55
CA TRP A 275 10.90 -29.14 -16.27
C TRP A 275 9.84 -28.07 -16.00
N THR A 276 8.90 -28.37 -15.10
CA THR A 276 7.77 -27.48 -14.84
C THR A 276 8.22 -26.18 -14.17
N THR A 277 7.38 -25.14 -14.21
CA THR A 277 7.69 -23.85 -13.58
C THR A 277 7.87 -24.00 -12.07
N GLU A 278 7.06 -24.85 -11.44
CA GLU A 278 7.11 -25.18 -10.01
C GLU A 278 8.42 -25.87 -9.64
N GLU A 279 8.85 -26.86 -10.43
CA GLU A 279 10.14 -27.55 -10.24
C GLU A 279 11.31 -26.58 -10.36
N LYS A 280 11.30 -25.72 -11.38
CA LYS A 280 12.33 -24.70 -11.57
C LYS A 280 12.37 -23.71 -10.41
N ALA A 281 11.21 -23.29 -9.91
CA ALA A 281 11.10 -22.40 -8.76
C ALA A 281 11.73 -23.01 -7.50
N VAL A 282 11.38 -24.27 -7.19
CA VAL A 282 11.92 -25.01 -6.05
C VAL A 282 13.43 -25.18 -6.15
N LEU A 283 13.95 -25.57 -7.33
CA LEU A 283 15.37 -25.87 -7.49
C LEU A 283 16.24 -24.61 -7.44
N ARG A 284 15.75 -23.49 -7.98
CA ARG A 284 16.42 -22.19 -7.83
C ARG A 284 16.50 -21.79 -6.36
N ALA A 285 15.42 -22.00 -5.60
CA ALA A 285 15.39 -21.70 -4.18
C ALA A 285 16.31 -22.63 -3.38
N LEU A 286 16.35 -23.94 -3.66
CA LEU A 286 17.27 -24.87 -3.02
C LEU A 286 18.75 -24.57 -3.32
N LYS A 287 19.06 -23.94 -4.46
CA LYS A 287 20.41 -23.42 -4.74
C LYS A 287 20.70 -22.13 -3.99
N LYS A 288 19.74 -21.21 -3.93
CA LYS A 288 19.91 -19.87 -3.38
C LYS A 288 19.78 -19.82 -1.86
N TYR A 289 18.64 -20.24 -1.35
CA TYR A 289 18.31 -20.25 0.07
C TYR A 289 18.55 -21.60 0.73
N GLY A 290 18.54 -22.70 -0.02
CA GLY A 290 18.61 -24.05 0.54
C GLY A 290 17.41 -24.40 1.42
N ALA A 291 17.61 -25.35 2.33
CA ALA A 291 16.60 -25.81 3.26
C ALA A 291 17.18 -25.98 4.67
N LEU A 292 16.32 -25.90 5.69
CA LEU A 292 16.64 -26.08 7.09
C LEU A 292 16.15 -27.44 7.56
N VAL A 293 17.03 -28.26 8.13
CA VAL A 293 16.65 -29.55 8.73
C VAL A 293 15.71 -29.27 9.89
N ALA A 294 14.45 -29.66 9.76
CA ALA A 294 13.40 -29.27 10.69
C ALA A 294 12.79 -30.47 11.44
N ASP A 295 12.88 -31.66 10.85
CA ASP A 295 12.22 -32.84 11.40
C ASP A 295 12.90 -34.17 11.02
N ASN A 296 12.54 -35.21 11.76
CA ASN A 296 12.92 -36.60 11.54
C ASN A 296 11.74 -37.39 10.96
N GLY A 297 11.93 -37.98 9.79
CA GLY A 297 10.93 -38.81 9.11
C GLY A 297 11.53 -40.07 8.54
N ASN A 298 10.92 -40.61 7.48
CA ASN A 298 11.47 -41.77 6.76
C ASN A 298 11.83 -41.44 5.30
N PHE A 299 12.04 -40.15 5.02
CA PHE A 299 12.28 -39.58 3.69
C PHE A 299 13.23 -38.38 3.76
N PHE A 300 13.76 -38.00 2.60
CA PHE A 300 14.42 -36.72 2.35
C PHE A 300 13.45 -35.83 1.56
N SER A 301 12.72 -34.94 2.23
CA SER A 301 11.59 -34.23 1.61
C SER A 301 11.52 -32.76 1.99
N ILE A 302 10.92 -31.98 1.10
CA ILE A 302 10.52 -30.60 1.34
C ILE A 302 9.00 -30.49 1.55
N SER A 303 8.59 -29.53 2.37
CA SER A 303 7.17 -29.25 2.63
C SER A 303 6.56 -28.42 1.51
N VAL A 304 5.56 -28.99 0.84
CA VAL A 304 4.79 -28.34 -0.22
C VAL A 304 3.37 -28.13 0.26
N CYS A 305 2.83 -26.93 0.04
CA CYS A 305 1.44 -26.66 0.35
C CYS A 305 0.55 -27.56 -0.52
N PRO A 306 -0.44 -28.29 0.04
CA PRO A 306 -1.29 -29.23 -0.70
C PRO A 306 -2.32 -28.53 -1.60
N ASP A 307 -1.90 -27.55 -2.38
CA ASP A 307 -2.76 -26.74 -3.25
C ASP A 307 -3.27 -27.57 -4.43
N ASP A 308 -4.58 -27.69 -4.55
CA ASP A 308 -5.27 -28.43 -5.60
C ASP A 308 -5.17 -27.76 -6.99
N ARG A 309 -4.64 -26.53 -7.05
CA ARG A 309 -4.38 -25.81 -8.31
C ARG A 309 -3.07 -26.22 -8.97
N PHE A 310 -2.13 -26.84 -8.24
CA PHE A 310 -0.94 -27.40 -8.87
C PHE A 310 -1.32 -28.48 -9.89
N ALA A 311 -0.71 -28.42 -11.08
CA ALA A 311 -0.91 -29.41 -12.13
C ALA A 311 -0.59 -30.84 -11.63
N ALA A 312 -1.22 -31.84 -12.23
CA ALA A 312 -1.07 -33.24 -11.81
C ALA A 312 0.39 -33.73 -11.86
N ASN A 313 1.18 -33.20 -12.79
CA ASN A 313 2.59 -33.53 -12.98
C ASN A 313 3.56 -32.58 -12.25
N ALA A 314 3.04 -31.67 -11.42
CA ALA A 314 3.89 -30.75 -10.66
C ALA A 314 4.81 -31.54 -9.72
N PHE A 315 6.11 -31.24 -9.77
CA PHE A 315 7.16 -31.81 -8.92
C PHE A 315 7.54 -33.28 -9.18
N ASP A 316 7.03 -33.92 -10.24
CA ASP A 316 7.33 -35.32 -10.57
C ASP A 316 8.85 -35.59 -10.68
N HIS A 317 9.60 -34.66 -11.29
CA HIS A 317 11.03 -34.81 -11.52
C HIS A 317 11.87 -34.60 -10.26
N LEU A 318 11.34 -33.98 -9.20
CA LEU A 318 12.09 -33.83 -7.94
C LEU A 318 12.53 -35.20 -7.40
N SER A 319 11.68 -36.22 -7.59
CA SER A 319 11.94 -37.62 -7.20
C SER A 319 13.10 -38.29 -7.94
N THR A 320 13.63 -37.67 -9.00
CA THR A 320 14.81 -38.14 -9.74
C THR A 320 16.13 -37.59 -9.20
N ILE A 321 16.07 -36.59 -8.32
CA ILE A 321 17.26 -35.91 -7.79
C ILE A 321 17.82 -36.71 -6.62
N GLY A 322 18.95 -37.37 -6.83
CA GLY A 322 19.67 -38.06 -5.76
C GLY A 322 20.17 -37.10 -4.67
N ILE A 323 20.16 -37.57 -3.41
CA ILE A 323 20.64 -36.81 -2.24
C ILE A 323 22.11 -36.37 -2.41
N SER A 324 22.90 -37.10 -3.20
CA SER A 324 24.29 -36.75 -3.55
C SER A 324 24.44 -35.43 -4.31
N ASN A 325 23.35 -34.86 -4.85
CA ASN A 325 23.34 -33.53 -5.45
C ASN A 325 23.23 -32.39 -4.42
N PHE A 326 23.11 -32.73 -3.14
CA PHE A 326 23.05 -31.76 -2.05
C PHE A 326 24.38 -31.70 -1.30
N GLU A 327 24.56 -30.61 -0.56
CA GLU A 327 25.71 -30.34 0.31
C GLU A 327 25.27 -29.61 1.56
N ILE A 328 26.06 -29.72 2.63
CA ILE A 328 25.83 -29.03 3.88
C ILE A 328 26.62 -27.74 3.89
N VAL A 329 25.94 -26.64 4.20
CA VAL A 329 26.54 -25.31 4.25
C VAL A 329 27.03 -25.00 5.66
N GLN A 330 28.19 -24.35 5.75
CA GLN A 330 28.77 -23.87 7.01
C GLN A 330 27.82 -22.84 7.65
N THR A 331 27.54 -23.01 8.95
CA THR A 331 26.76 -22.02 9.71
C THR A 331 27.57 -20.76 9.98
N THR A 332 26.85 -19.65 10.13
CA THR A 332 27.36 -18.29 10.34
C THR A 332 27.86 -18.03 11.76
N GLY A 333 27.31 -18.76 12.74
CA GLY A 333 27.65 -18.65 14.15
C GLY A 333 26.53 -19.23 15.02
N ALA A 334 26.68 -19.16 16.34
CA ALA A 334 25.68 -19.70 17.28
C ALA A 334 24.38 -18.86 17.34
N THR A 335 24.41 -17.60 16.88
CA THR A 335 23.30 -16.63 17.04
C THR A 335 23.04 -15.75 15.81
N GLU A 336 23.64 -16.05 14.65
CA GLU A 336 23.68 -15.08 13.53
C GLU A 336 22.69 -15.40 12.41
N GLY A 337 21.69 -14.51 12.27
CA GLY A 337 20.91 -14.33 11.03
C GLY A 337 21.76 -13.79 9.86
N PRO A 338 21.20 -13.70 8.65
CA PRO A 338 21.88 -13.75 7.37
C PRO A 338 22.26 -12.42 6.73
N ARG A 339 22.53 -11.42 7.54
CA ARG A 339 23.62 -10.55 7.15
C ARG A 339 24.79 -11.02 7.97
N SER A 340 25.54 -11.99 7.43
CA SER A 340 26.85 -12.27 8.03
C SER A 340 27.55 -10.94 8.27
N VAL A 341 28.23 -10.86 9.41
CA VAL A 341 29.01 -9.69 9.80
C VAL A 341 29.72 -9.14 8.56
N GLY A 342 29.36 -7.93 8.13
CA GLY A 342 29.94 -7.30 6.94
C GLY A 342 28.97 -6.95 5.81
N ALA A 343 27.75 -7.49 5.77
CA ALA A 343 26.84 -7.27 4.64
C ALA A 343 26.37 -5.82 4.49
N ALA A 344 26.23 -5.36 3.26
CA ALA A 344 25.80 -4.00 2.96
C ALA A 344 24.33 -3.74 3.35
N SER A 345 24.00 -2.47 3.57
CA SER A 345 22.63 -1.99 3.68
C SER A 345 22.46 -0.71 2.87
N VAL A 346 21.29 -0.52 2.26
CA VAL A 346 20.96 0.68 1.50
C VAL A 346 19.66 1.30 2.01
N ASP A 347 19.55 2.62 1.91
CA ASP A 347 18.30 3.39 2.08
C ASP A 347 18.17 4.30 0.85
N ALA A 348 17.08 4.16 0.09
CA ALA A 348 16.84 4.89 -1.15
C ALA A 348 16.39 6.34 -0.92
N GLY A 349 16.13 6.73 0.34
CA GLY A 349 15.58 8.01 0.73
C GLY A 349 14.05 7.99 0.81
N PRO A 350 13.44 9.07 1.31
CA PRO A 350 11.99 9.19 1.37
C PRO A 350 11.38 9.35 -0.03
N ASP A 351 10.12 8.90 -0.17
CA ASP A 351 9.33 9.16 -1.37
C ASP A 351 9.21 10.66 -1.66
N GLN A 352 9.13 10.99 -2.95
CA GLN A 352 9.16 12.35 -3.43
C GLN A 352 7.93 12.67 -4.26
N PHE A 353 7.47 13.92 -4.15
CA PHE A 353 6.36 14.47 -4.89
C PHE A 353 6.85 15.70 -5.65
N LEU A 354 6.64 15.72 -6.96
CA LEU A 354 7.08 16.78 -7.87
C LEU A 354 5.87 17.25 -8.68
N GLU A 355 5.67 18.57 -8.72
CA GLU A 355 4.57 19.19 -9.46
C GLU A 355 4.86 19.25 -10.97
N ALA A 356 6.14 19.22 -11.36
CA ALA A 356 6.55 19.32 -12.75
C ALA A 356 7.69 18.35 -13.07
N ALA A 357 7.72 17.92 -14.33
CA ALA A 357 8.82 17.20 -14.93
C ALA A 357 10.13 17.99 -14.77
N THR A 358 11.10 17.42 -14.07
CA THR A 358 12.39 18.06 -13.76
C THR A 358 13.46 17.01 -13.44
N ASN A 359 14.66 17.47 -13.16
CA ASN A 359 15.69 16.64 -12.54
C ASN A 359 15.36 16.43 -11.06
N VAL A 360 15.07 15.19 -10.68
CA VAL A 360 14.89 14.78 -9.29
C VAL A 360 16.23 14.34 -8.71
N THR A 361 16.51 14.73 -7.47
CA THR A 361 17.66 14.22 -6.72
C THR A 361 17.27 12.94 -5.98
N LEU A 362 17.93 11.83 -6.28
CA LEU A 362 17.82 10.58 -5.55
C LEU A 362 18.88 10.56 -4.44
N ASN A 363 18.46 10.76 -3.20
CA ASN A 363 19.35 10.90 -2.04
C ASN A 363 19.55 9.56 -1.32
N GLY A 364 20.06 8.57 -2.06
CA GLY A 364 20.35 7.25 -1.49
C GLY A 364 21.56 7.26 -0.57
N THR A 365 21.57 6.31 0.36
CA THR A 365 22.72 6.00 1.22
C THR A 365 23.05 4.51 1.13
N ALA A 366 24.33 4.18 1.27
CA ALA A 366 24.81 2.81 1.34
C ALA A 366 25.82 2.68 2.49
N ASN A 367 25.55 1.79 3.42
CA ASN A 367 26.52 1.34 4.40
C ASN A 367 27.15 0.05 3.85
N VAL A 368 28.47 0.06 3.67
CA VAL A 368 29.22 -1.04 3.05
C VAL A 368 30.35 -1.46 4.00
N PRO A 369 30.05 -2.27 5.03
CA PRO A 369 31.06 -2.66 6.01
C PRO A 369 32.19 -3.51 5.42
N SER A 370 31.94 -4.26 4.34
CA SER A 370 32.96 -5.00 3.58
C SER A 370 33.99 -4.09 2.89
N GLY A 371 33.73 -2.78 2.81
CA GLY A 371 34.57 -1.80 2.11
C GLY A 371 34.47 -1.83 0.59
N ASN A 372 33.74 -2.80 0.01
CA ASN A 372 33.54 -2.92 -1.44
C ASN A 372 32.14 -3.43 -1.76
N ALA A 373 31.29 -2.57 -2.34
CA ALA A 373 30.02 -2.98 -2.95
C ALA A 373 29.73 -2.11 -4.16
N ALA A 374 29.30 -2.74 -5.25
CA ALA A 374 28.79 -2.07 -6.43
C ALA A 374 27.41 -1.48 -6.08
N ILE A 375 27.35 -0.14 -6.05
CA ILE A 375 26.09 0.60 -5.90
C ILE A 375 25.45 0.74 -7.27
N LEU A 376 24.14 0.58 -7.35
CA LEU A 376 23.42 0.73 -8.61
C LEU A 376 21.97 1.20 -8.39
N TRP A 377 21.61 2.28 -9.08
CA TRP A 377 20.25 2.76 -9.28
C TRP A 377 19.67 2.22 -10.59
N LYS A 378 18.42 1.75 -10.54
CA LYS A 378 17.63 1.37 -11.72
C LYS A 378 16.23 1.93 -11.63
N VAL A 379 15.65 2.26 -12.79
CA VAL A 379 14.20 2.50 -12.89
C VAL A 379 13.52 1.13 -12.85
N TYR A 380 12.75 0.87 -11.80
CA TYR A 380 12.00 -0.38 -11.64
C TYR A 380 10.69 -0.32 -12.43
N SER A 381 9.97 0.80 -12.33
CA SER A 381 8.71 1.06 -13.03
C SER A 381 8.51 2.56 -13.26
N GLY A 382 7.65 2.90 -14.21
CA GLY A 382 7.24 4.28 -14.52
C GLY A 382 7.16 4.53 -16.03
N PRO A 383 6.66 5.70 -16.44
CA PRO A 383 6.70 6.12 -17.84
C PRO A 383 8.10 6.02 -18.47
N PRO A 384 8.20 5.81 -19.79
CA PRO A 384 9.50 5.71 -20.47
C PRO A 384 10.23 7.06 -20.53
N GLY A 385 11.54 7.03 -20.77
CA GLY A 385 12.37 8.22 -21.02
C GLY A 385 13.15 8.74 -19.81
N VAL A 386 13.15 8.01 -18.70
CA VAL A 386 13.95 8.37 -17.51
C VAL A 386 15.41 8.02 -17.71
N VAL A 387 16.30 8.96 -17.39
CA VAL A 387 17.75 8.77 -17.39
C VAL A 387 18.29 9.06 -15.99
N VAL A 388 18.96 8.07 -15.38
CA VAL A 388 19.72 8.26 -14.13
C VAL A 388 21.15 8.66 -14.50
N ALA A 389 21.61 9.82 -14.04
CA ALA A 389 22.87 10.41 -14.51
C ALA A 389 24.10 9.61 -14.08
N ASN A 390 24.26 9.36 -12.77
CA ASN A 390 25.36 8.61 -12.19
C ASN A 390 24.80 7.41 -11.42
N PRO A 391 24.27 6.38 -12.10
CA PRO A 391 23.54 5.30 -11.43
C PRO A 391 24.41 4.51 -10.45
N ASN A 392 25.73 4.61 -10.54
CA ASN A 392 26.67 3.93 -9.64
C ASN A 392 27.03 4.74 -8.37
N GLN A 393 26.39 5.88 -8.14
CA GLN A 393 26.55 6.69 -6.94
C GLN A 393 25.28 6.64 -6.10
N ALA A 394 25.42 6.49 -4.78
CA ALA A 394 24.27 6.43 -3.87
C ALA A 394 23.41 7.70 -3.94
N SER A 395 24.05 8.87 -4.03
CA SER A 395 23.40 10.14 -4.36
C SER A 395 23.60 10.44 -5.86
N THR A 396 22.50 10.63 -6.59
CA THR A 396 22.49 10.92 -8.03
C THR A 396 21.27 11.76 -8.39
N THR A 397 21.16 12.18 -9.64
CA THR A 397 19.94 12.74 -10.22
C THR A 397 19.31 11.78 -11.22
N ALA A 398 18.00 11.89 -11.40
CA ALA A 398 17.25 11.30 -12.49
C ALA A 398 16.46 12.38 -13.22
N THR A 399 16.48 12.37 -14.55
CA THR A 399 15.67 13.28 -15.37
C THR A 399 14.32 12.65 -15.63
N ILE A 400 13.25 13.31 -15.21
CA ILE A 400 11.88 12.89 -15.45
C ILE A 400 11.20 13.90 -16.37
N ALA A 401 10.82 13.47 -17.57
CA ALA A 401 10.22 14.33 -18.59
C ALA A 401 8.68 14.25 -18.65
N THR A 402 8.09 13.17 -18.13
CA THR A 402 6.66 12.88 -18.24
C THR A 402 6.04 12.81 -16.85
N PRO A 403 4.87 13.41 -16.61
CA PRO A 403 4.08 13.12 -15.42
C PRO A 403 3.79 11.62 -15.25
N GLY A 404 3.76 11.16 -14.01
CA GLY A 404 3.48 9.78 -13.64
C GLY A 404 4.18 9.37 -12.34
N THR A 405 3.91 8.15 -11.90
CA THR A 405 4.59 7.54 -10.76
C THR A 405 5.79 6.70 -11.25
N TYR A 406 6.95 6.92 -10.64
CA TYR A 406 8.19 6.21 -10.93
C TYR A 406 8.71 5.52 -9.67
N THR A 407 9.14 4.27 -9.79
CA THR A 407 9.86 3.58 -8.72
C THR A 407 11.32 3.43 -9.11
N PHE A 408 12.21 3.95 -8.26
CA PHE A 408 13.65 3.78 -8.41
C PHE A 408 14.16 2.77 -7.38
N LEU A 409 14.94 1.80 -7.84
CA LEU A 409 15.56 0.76 -7.02
C LEU A 409 17.03 1.09 -6.79
N LEU A 410 17.43 1.23 -5.54
CA LEU A 410 18.83 1.28 -5.09
C LEU A 410 19.28 -0.11 -4.67
N SER A 411 20.46 -0.53 -5.12
CA SER A 411 21.09 -1.77 -4.71
C SER A 411 22.55 -1.62 -4.30
N ALA A 412 23.03 -2.51 -3.43
CA ALA A 412 24.45 -2.70 -3.13
C ALA A 412 24.83 -4.19 -3.17
N GLU A 413 25.77 -4.57 -4.03
CA GLU A 413 26.28 -5.95 -4.18
C GLU A 413 27.80 -6.00 -3.95
N ASP A 414 28.26 -6.82 -3.01
CA ASP A 414 29.68 -6.98 -2.67
C ASP A 414 30.32 -8.28 -3.21
N GLY A 415 29.57 -9.09 -3.96
CA GLY A 415 30.05 -10.37 -4.47
C GLY A 415 30.11 -11.49 -3.42
N VAL A 416 29.79 -11.21 -2.15
CA VAL A 416 29.90 -12.16 -1.02
C VAL A 416 28.53 -12.41 -0.38
N HIS A 417 27.80 -11.35 -0.09
CA HIS A 417 26.52 -11.34 0.60
C HIS A 417 25.34 -11.22 -0.36
N ALA A 418 24.13 -11.46 0.18
CA ALA A 418 22.89 -11.12 -0.49
C ALA A 418 22.89 -9.63 -0.86
N VAL A 419 22.40 -9.32 -2.06
CA VAL A 419 22.29 -7.94 -2.53
C VAL A 419 21.34 -7.17 -1.60
N ALA A 420 21.78 -6.00 -1.14
CA ALA A 420 20.93 -5.12 -0.37
C ALA A 420 20.08 -4.28 -1.33
N TYR A 421 18.78 -4.18 -1.08
CA TYR A 421 17.84 -3.39 -1.87
C TYR A 421 17.06 -2.40 -1.01
N ASP A 422 16.81 -1.22 -1.57
CA ASP A 422 15.77 -0.31 -1.11
C ASP A 422 15.18 0.46 -2.29
N ALA A 423 13.96 0.97 -2.15
CA ALA A 423 13.27 1.66 -3.25
C ALA A 423 12.67 2.99 -2.80
N VAL A 424 12.58 3.92 -3.75
CA VAL A 424 11.93 5.21 -3.56
C VAL A 424 10.92 5.45 -4.67
N VAL A 425 9.72 5.89 -4.29
CA VAL A 425 8.69 6.30 -5.24
C VAL A 425 8.77 7.81 -5.47
N VAL A 426 8.87 8.20 -6.74
CA VAL A 426 8.80 9.60 -7.17
C VAL A 426 7.51 9.78 -7.96
N ARG A 427 6.61 10.59 -7.41
CA ARG A 427 5.34 10.96 -8.06
C ARG A 427 5.49 12.31 -8.73
N VAL A 428 5.28 12.35 -10.04
CA VAL A 428 5.26 13.58 -10.82
C VAL A 428 3.83 13.83 -11.27
N THR A 429 3.12 14.72 -10.61
CA THR A 429 1.69 14.96 -10.87
C THR A 429 1.47 15.61 -12.22
N GLY A 430 2.43 16.38 -12.74
CA GLY A 430 2.18 17.20 -13.93
C GLY A 430 1.32 18.42 -13.58
N GLN A 431 1.38 19.44 -14.43
CA GLN A 431 0.85 20.79 -14.16
C GLN A 431 -0.63 20.81 -13.73
N ASP A 432 -0.89 21.68 -12.74
CA ASP A 432 -2.14 22.15 -12.12
C ASP A 432 -3.30 21.16 -11.90
N ALA A 433 -3.68 21.01 -10.63
CA ALA A 433 -4.88 20.30 -10.19
C ALA A 433 -6.16 21.14 -10.27
N LEU A 434 -6.10 22.48 -10.37
CA LEU A 434 -7.29 23.37 -10.50
C LEU A 434 -7.07 24.44 -11.58
N ALA A 435 -7.72 24.31 -12.75
CA ALA A 435 -7.52 25.23 -13.88
C ALA A 435 -8.51 26.42 -13.95
N ASN A 436 -9.68 26.30 -13.31
CA ASN A 436 -10.71 27.33 -13.27
C ASN A 436 -11.52 27.20 -11.98
N ILE A 437 -11.88 28.33 -11.40
CA ILE A 437 -12.96 28.37 -10.44
C ILE A 437 -13.99 29.45 -10.82
N SER A 438 -15.26 29.03 -10.85
CA SER A 438 -16.45 29.84 -11.12
C SER A 438 -17.41 29.87 -9.93
N THR A 439 -18.15 30.97 -9.72
CA THR A 439 -19.32 30.95 -8.83
C THR A 439 -20.52 31.64 -9.46
N ARG A 440 -21.64 30.90 -9.55
CA ARG A 440 -22.95 31.46 -9.89
C ARG A 440 -23.68 31.85 -8.60
N VAL A 441 -24.15 33.09 -8.54
CA VAL A 441 -24.72 33.67 -7.32
C VAL A 441 -25.72 34.78 -7.64
N GLN A 442 -26.69 35.00 -6.75
CA GLN A 442 -27.59 36.14 -6.83
C GLN A 442 -26.84 37.43 -6.44
N VAL A 443 -26.74 38.36 -7.39
CA VAL A 443 -26.12 39.68 -7.21
C VAL A 443 -27.20 40.68 -6.81
N GLY A 444 -27.08 41.22 -5.60
CA GLY A 444 -27.93 42.29 -5.08
C GLY A 444 -27.32 43.68 -5.25
N THR A 445 -27.84 44.66 -4.51
CA THR A 445 -27.37 46.05 -4.52
C THR A 445 -26.71 46.43 -3.19
N GLY A 446 -25.94 47.52 -3.18
CA GLY A 446 -25.25 48.02 -1.98
C GLY A 446 -24.33 46.96 -1.38
N ASN A 447 -24.56 46.59 -0.12
CA ASN A 447 -23.77 45.59 0.60
C ASN A 447 -24.03 44.14 0.13
N ASN A 448 -25.02 43.91 -0.74
CA ASN A 448 -25.44 42.59 -1.21
C ASN A 448 -24.90 42.23 -2.61
N ILE A 449 -23.93 42.99 -3.14
CA ILE A 449 -23.21 42.60 -4.36
C ILE A 449 -22.42 41.30 -4.13
N ALA A 450 -22.10 40.59 -5.21
CA ALA A 450 -21.30 39.36 -5.11
C ALA A 450 -19.82 39.71 -4.96
N ILE A 451 -19.17 39.10 -3.96
CA ILE A 451 -17.75 39.28 -3.71
C ILE A 451 -17.06 37.92 -3.84
N GLY A 452 -16.28 37.77 -4.91
CA GLY A 452 -15.35 36.66 -5.10
C GLY A 452 -13.98 37.00 -4.52
N GLY A 453 -13.26 36.02 -4.00
CA GLY A 453 -11.89 36.13 -3.54
C GLY A 453 -11.05 34.99 -4.09
N PHE A 454 -9.80 35.26 -4.43
CA PHE A 454 -8.85 34.22 -4.82
C PHE A 454 -7.45 34.57 -4.32
N ILE A 455 -6.64 33.56 -4.04
CA ILE A 455 -5.25 33.74 -3.62
C ILE A 455 -4.34 33.17 -4.70
N ILE A 456 -3.34 33.95 -5.10
CA ILE A 456 -2.20 33.45 -5.86
C ILE A 456 -1.10 33.13 -4.85
N VAL A 457 -0.70 31.87 -4.77
CA VAL A 457 0.43 31.43 -3.93
C VAL A 457 1.62 31.12 -4.83
N GLY A 458 2.84 31.32 -4.34
CA GLY A 458 4.06 31.14 -5.14
C GLY A 458 4.98 32.35 -5.04
N ASN A 459 5.90 32.49 -5.99
CA ASN A 459 6.92 33.54 -5.98
C ASN A 459 7.01 34.36 -7.28
N THR A 460 6.21 34.06 -8.30
CA THR A 460 6.17 34.80 -9.57
C THR A 460 4.78 35.35 -9.86
N ALA A 461 4.71 36.44 -10.64
CA ALA A 461 3.42 36.98 -11.07
C ALA A 461 2.74 36.03 -12.07
N LYS A 462 1.43 35.88 -11.93
CA LYS A 462 0.60 34.97 -12.72
C LYS A 462 -0.41 35.73 -13.56
N GLN A 463 -0.55 35.35 -14.82
CA GLN A 463 -1.56 35.90 -15.71
C GLN A 463 -2.90 35.19 -15.49
N VAL A 464 -3.95 35.96 -15.21
CA VAL A 464 -5.31 35.46 -14.98
C VAL A 464 -6.32 36.18 -15.85
N VAL A 465 -7.45 35.53 -16.15
CA VAL A 465 -8.67 36.18 -16.65
C VAL A 465 -9.74 36.09 -15.58
N VAL A 466 -10.28 37.24 -15.18
CA VAL A 466 -11.47 37.33 -14.33
C VAL A 466 -12.65 37.71 -15.22
N ARG A 467 -13.77 36.96 -15.18
CA ARG A 467 -14.98 37.26 -15.95
C ARG A 467 -16.19 37.51 -15.05
N GLY A 468 -17.05 38.43 -15.47
CA GLY A 468 -18.33 38.76 -14.86
C GLY A 468 -19.40 38.60 -15.91
N LEU A 469 -20.13 37.48 -15.84
CA LEU A 469 -21.16 37.12 -16.83
C LEU A 469 -22.55 37.35 -16.24
N GLY A 470 -23.49 37.65 -17.14
CA GLY A 470 -24.87 37.96 -16.79
C GLY A 470 -25.79 37.59 -17.96
N PRO A 471 -25.91 38.42 -19.01
CA PRO A 471 -26.82 38.16 -20.12
C PRO A 471 -26.64 36.79 -20.79
N SER A 472 -25.40 36.28 -20.90
CA SER A 472 -25.15 34.97 -21.52
C SER A 472 -25.76 33.79 -20.74
N LEU A 473 -26.05 33.96 -19.44
CA LEU A 473 -26.63 32.92 -18.60
C LEU A 473 -28.07 32.58 -18.99
N ALA A 474 -28.77 33.47 -19.70
CA ALA A 474 -30.12 33.19 -20.21
C ALA A 474 -30.14 31.98 -21.15
N ALA A 475 -29.08 31.80 -21.94
CA ALA A 475 -28.94 30.64 -22.83
C ALA A 475 -28.77 29.32 -22.04
N GLY A 476 -28.31 29.40 -20.79
CA GLY A 476 -28.20 28.29 -19.85
C GLY A 476 -29.47 28.06 -19.01
N GLY A 477 -30.58 28.74 -19.33
CA GLY A 477 -31.87 28.57 -18.64
C GLY A 477 -32.07 29.48 -17.42
N VAL A 478 -31.18 30.42 -17.15
CA VAL A 478 -31.35 31.37 -16.03
C VAL A 478 -32.45 32.39 -16.36
N ALA A 479 -33.53 32.41 -15.57
CA ALA A 479 -34.70 33.24 -15.83
C ALA A 479 -34.47 34.74 -15.64
N VAL A 480 -33.63 35.15 -14.68
CA VAL A 480 -33.36 36.55 -14.34
C VAL A 480 -31.84 36.80 -14.24
N PRO A 481 -31.12 36.84 -15.38
CA PRO A 481 -29.70 37.15 -15.39
C PRO A 481 -29.43 38.60 -14.98
N LEU A 482 -28.24 38.87 -14.44
CA LEU A 482 -27.75 40.23 -14.22
C LEU A 482 -27.60 40.93 -15.58
N GLY A 483 -28.37 41.99 -15.82
CA GLY A 483 -28.50 42.58 -17.15
C GLY A 483 -27.26 43.28 -17.69
N ASP A 484 -26.40 43.82 -16.80
CA ASP A 484 -25.23 44.60 -17.17
C ASP A 484 -24.14 44.46 -16.07
N PRO A 485 -23.33 43.38 -16.10
CA PRO A 485 -22.35 43.05 -15.07
C PRO A 485 -21.07 43.91 -15.13
N VAL A 486 -20.78 44.63 -14.04
CA VAL A 486 -19.52 45.36 -13.84
C VAL A 486 -18.60 44.58 -12.89
N LEU A 487 -17.34 44.41 -13.27
CA LEU A 487 -16.28 43.82 -12.45
C LEU A 487 -15.34 44.88 -11.89
N ASP A 488 -15.11 44.84 -10.57
CA ASP A 488 -14.06 45.61 -9.90
C ASP A 488 -13.07 44.63 -9.23
N LEU A 489 -11.79 44.67 -9.61
CA LEU A 489 -10.71 43.83 -9.07
C LEU A 489 -9.87 44.63 -8.07
N TYR A 490 -9.65 44.09 -6.88
CA TYR A 490 -8.90 44.68 -5.77
C TYR A 490 -7.73 43.80 -5.33
N ASP A 491 -6.67 44.42 -4.80
CA ASP A 491 -5.59 43.72 -4.09
C ASP A 491 -5.95 43.42 -2.62
N GLY A 492 -5.08 42.69 -1.92
CA GLY A 492 -5.26 42.33 -0.52
C GLY A 492 -5.20 43.50 0.47
N GLY A 493 -4.75 44.68 0.02
CA GLY A 493 -4.84 45.94 0.78
C GLY A 493 -6.16 46.68 0.59
N GLY A 494 -7.04 46.19 -0.30
CA GLY A 494 -8.31 46.82 -0.65
C GLY A 494 -8.18 47.90 -1.72
N ASN A 495 -7.05 48.02 -2.41
CA ASN A 495 -6.89 49.01 -3.48
C ASN A 495 -7.51 48.49 -4.77
N LEU A 496 -8.30 49.33 -5.45
CA LEU A 496 -8.84 49.00 -6.77
C LEU A 496 -7.70 48.92 -7.78
N LEU A 497 -7.53 47.74 -8.36
CA LEU A 497 -6.57 47.48 -9.41
C LEU A 497 -7.15 47.82 -10.78
N GLN A 498 -8.37 47.36 -11.09
CA GLN A 498 -9.02 47.56 -12.39
C GLN A 498 -10.53 47.39 -12.29
N SER A 499 -11.26 48.17 -13.08
CA SER A 499 -12.70 48.04 -13.29
C SER A 499 -12.97 47.77 -14.77
N ASN A 500 -13.99 46.96 -15.07
CA ASN A 500 -14.45 46.71 -16.43
C ASN A 500 -15.98 46.52 -16.45
N ASP A 501 -16.65 47.25 -17.34
CA ASP A 501 -18.10 47.22 -17.56
C ASP A 501 -18.44 46.51 -18.89
N ASN A 502 -17.55 46.56 -19.89
CA ASN A 502 -17.67 45.77 -21.12
C ASN A 502 -16.32 45.20 -21.55
N TRP A 503 -16.25 43.90 -21.82
CA TRP A 503 -15.00 43.17 -22.09
C TRP A 503 -14.28 43.64 -23.36
N GLN A 504 -15.04 44.19 -24.32
CA GLN A 504 -14.48 44.65 -25.59
C GLN A 504 -13.63 45.92 -25.47
N GLU A 505 -13.74 46.65 -24.37
CA GLU A 505 -13.17 48.00 -24.23
C GLU A 505 -11.63 48.02 -24.18
N THR A 506 -10.99 46.97 -23.65
CA THR A 506 -9.55 47.02 -23.36
C THR A 506 -8.75 45.83 -23.89
N GLN A 507 -9.33 44.62 -23.92
CA GLN A 507 -8.58 43.36 -24.04
C GLN A 507 -9.23 42.35 -25.00
N ALA A 508 -10.08 42.83 -25.92
CA ALA A 508 -10.95 42.01 -26.76
C ALA A 508 -10.19 40.94 -27.57
N GLN A 509 -9.09 41.32 -28.23
CA GLN A 509 -8.34 40.40 -29.09
C GLN A 509 -7.68 39.29 -28.26
N SER A 510 -6.99 39.64 -27.17
CA SER A 510 -6.34 38.66 -26.30
C SER A 510 -7.33 37.66 -25.71
N LEU A 511 -8.52 38.11 -25.31
CA LEU A 511 -9.56 37.23 -24.78
C LEU A 511 -10.13 36.29 -25.86
N ARG A 512 -10.22 36.72 -27.12
CA ARG A 512 -10.59 35.85 -28.25
C ARG A 512 -9.52 34.81 -28.55
N ASP A 513 -8.25 35.21 -28.57
CA ASP A 513 -7.12 34.31 -28.83
C ASP A 513 -7.03 33.20 -27.74
N LEU A 514 -7.38 33.54 -26.51
CA LEU A 514 -7.48 32.61 -25.38
C LEU A 514 -8.76 31.76 -25.38
N HIS A 515 -9.70 32.00 -26.30
CA HIS A 515 -11.03 31.39 -26.32
C HIS A 515 -11.84 31.62 -25.03
N LEU A 516 -11.60 32.75 -24.35
CA LEU A 516 -12.26 33.14 -23.10
C LEU A 516 -13.10 34.42 -23.24
N ALA A 517 -13.28 34.95 -24.44
CA ALA A 517 -14.16 36.09 -24.68
C ALA A 517 -15.61 35.78 -24.24
N PRO A 518 -16.24 36.64 -23.42
CA PRO A 518 -17.68 36.57 -23.18
C PRO A 518 -18.49 36.62 -24.48
N THR A 519 -19.68 36.01 -24.48
CA THR A 519 -20.52 35.89 -25.69
C THR A 519 -21.48 37.06 -25.86
N ASN A 520 -21.68 37.86 -24.80
CA ASN A 520 -22.45 39.10 -24.86
C ASN A 520 -21.52 40.31 -24.65
N ASP A 521 -21.79 41.39 -25.38
CA ASP A 521 -20.94 42.58 -25.37
C ASP A 521 -21.05 43.40 -24.07
N SER A 522 -22.17 43.27 -23.36
CA SER A 522 -22.40 43.88 -22.03
C SER A 522 -21.78 43.11 -20.86
N GLU A 523 -20.97 42.09 -21.15
CA GLU A 523 -20.30 41.31 -20.09
C GLU A 523 -18.91 41.86 -19.79
N SER A 524 -18.41 41.66 -18.58
CA SER A 524 -17.11 42.20 -18.17
C SER A 524 -16.03 41.13 -18.10
N ALA A 525 -14.80 41.52 -18.45
CA ALA A 525 -13.62 40.68 -18.31
C ALA A 525 -12.35 41.50 -18.05
N ILE A 526 -11.47 40.95 -17.21
CA ILE A 526 -10.18 41.51 -16.84
C ILE A 526 -9.09 40.44 -17.03
N LEU A 527 -8.23 40.62 -18.03
CA LEU A 527 -6.96 39.93 -18.23
C LEU A 527 -5.84 40.70 -17.53
N ARG A 528 -5.17 40.11 -16.54
CA ARG A 528 -4.11 40.79 -15.80
C ARG A 528 -3.03 39.85 -15.26
N SER A 529 -1.79 40.34 -15.19
CA SER A 529 -0.73 39.69 -14.42
C SER A 529 -0.72 40.19 -12.97
N LEU A 530 -0.81 39.26 -12.03
CA LEU A 530 -0.96 39.52 -10.59
C LEU A 530 0.14 38.80 -9.82
N ALA A 531 0.79 39.50 -8.89
CA ALA A 531 1.80 38.90 -8.01
C ALA A 531 1.16 37.87 -7.05
N PRO A 532 1.96 37.04 -6.36
CA PRO A 532 1.44 36.23 -5.26
C PRO A 532 0.82 37.12 -4.17
N GLY A 533 -0.40 36.79 -3.75
CA GLY A 533 -1.20 37.60 -2.84
C GLY A 533 -2.69 37.24 -2.89
N ALA A 534 -3.45 37.83 -1.97
CA ALA A 534 -4.91 37.74 -1.97
C ALA A 534 -5.53 38.83 -2.85
N TYR A 535 -6.58 38.47 -3.58
CA TYR A 535 -7.31 39.36 -4.47
C TYR A 535 -8.81 39.22 -4.25
N THR A 536 -9.53 40.33 -4.44
CA THR A 536 -10.99 40.39 -4.29
C THR A 536 -11.61 40.92 -5.57
N VAL A 537 -12.71 40.32 -5.99
CA VAL A 537 -13.49 40.67 -7.16
C VAL A 537 -14.90 41.04 -6.70
N ALA A 538 -15.34 42.25 -7.02
CA ALA A 538 -16.72 42.66 -6.80
C ALA A 538 -17.47 42.62 -8.14
N LEU A 539 -18.53 41.81 -8.19
CA LEU A 539 -19.47 41.76 -9.30
C LEU A 539 -20.76 42.47 -8.90
N ARG A 540 -21.13 43.50 -9.66
CA ARG A 540 -22.32 44.33 -9.42
C ARG A 540 -23.04 44.62 -10.74
N GLY A 541 -24.33 44.93 -10.67
CA GLY A 541 -25.06 45.44 -11.83
C GLY A 541 -24.80 46.94 -12.04
N GLN A 542 -24.60 47.35 -13.28
CA GLN A 542 -24.57 48.76 -13.64
C GLN A 542 -25.88 49.45 -13.23
N ASN A 543 -25.82 50.70 -12.78
CA ASN A 543 -26.96 51.47 -12.26
C ASN A 543 -27.76 50.78 -11.14
N SER A 544 -27.10 49.96 -10.30
CA SER A 544 -27.75 49.16 -9.24
C SER A 544 -28.72 48.10 -9.76
N GLY A 545 -28.44 47.51 -10.92
CA GLY A 545 -29.14 46.31 -11.39
C GLY A 545 -28.90 45.10 -10.47
N SER A 546 -29.88 44.20 -10.40
CA SER A 546 -29.82 42.95 -9.64
C SER A 546 -30.22 41.77 -10.52
N GLY A 547 -29.68 40.58 -10.24
CA GLY A 547 -29.96 39.36 -10.99
C GLY A 547 -28.93 38.28 -10.69
N VAL A 548 -29.03 37.14 -11.36
CA VAL A 548 -28.03 36.07 -11.25
C VAL A 548 -26.80 36.44 -12.07
N GLY A 549 -25.65 36.48 -11.43
CA GLY A 549 -24.34 36.70 -12.06
C GLY A 549 -23.42 35.50 -11.89
N LEU A 550 -22.39 35.44 -12.73
CA LEU A 550 -21.34 34.42 -12.67
C LEU A 550 -19.96 35.10 -12.65
N VAL A 551 -19.18 34.84 -11.61
CA VAL A 551 -17.77 35.25 -11.53
C VAL A 551 -16.88 34.05 -11.85
N GLU A 552 -15.89 34.23 -12.72
CA GLU A 552 -14.92 33.18 -13.06
C GLU A 552 -13.50 33.71 -12.98
N VAL A 553 -12.57 32.87 -12.54
CA VAL A 553 -11.14 33.15 -12.56
C VAL A 553 -10.42 31.99 -13.27
N TYR A 554 -9.80 32.32 -14.41
CA TYR A 554 -8.99 31.41 -15.19
C TYR A 554 -7.50 31.67 -14.93
N ASP A 555 -6.78 30.60 -14.66
CA ASP A 555 -5.32 30.60 -14.67
C ASP A 555 -4.83 30.39 -16.12
N LEU A 556 -4.07 31.35 -16.67
CA LEU A 556 -3.61 31.29 -18.06
C LEU A 556 -2.16 30.82 -18.22
N GLN A 557 -1.42 30.76 -17.11
CA GLN A 557 -0.02 30.38 -17.12
C GLN A 557 0.19 29.19 -16.19
N GLU A 558 0.32 28.02 -16.82
CA GLU A 558 0.79 26.75 -16.26
C GLU A 558 2.30 26.85 -15.87
N SER A 559 2.63 27.79 -14.99
CA SER A 559 3.96 27.93 -14.41
C SER A 559 3.93 27.30 -13.03
N ALA A 560 4.77 26.30 -12.79
CA ALA A 560 4.91 25.63 -11.49
C ALA A 560 5.37 26.55 -10.33
N GLN A 561 5.70 27.82 -10.60
CA GLN A 561 6.22 28.76 -9.61
C GLN A 561 5.16 29.59 -8.88
N SER A 562 3.92 29.63 -9.39
CA SER A 562 2.76 30.23 -8.72
C SER A 562 1.48 29.53 -9.16
N LYS A 563 0.46 29.48 -8.29
CA LYS A 563 -0.83 28.77 -8.52
C LYS A 563 -2.00 29.48 -7.83
N LEU A 564 -3.24 29.20 -8.25
CA LEU A 564 -4.43 29.57 -7.50
C LEU A 564 -4.54 28.66 -6.25
N GLY A 565 -4.41 29.24 -5.06
CA GLY A 565 -4.43 28.52 -3.78
C GLY A 565 -5.84 28.21 -3.28
N ASN A 566 -6.82 29.04 -3.63
CA ASN A 566 -8.23 28.86 -3.32
C ASN A 566 -9.09 29.87 -4.13
N ILE A 567 -10.39 29.61 -4.10
CA ILE A 567 -11.44 30.59 -4.40
C ILE A 567 -12.43 30.63 -3.24
N SER A 568 -13.06 31.78 -3.05
CA SER A 568 -14.20 31.91 -2.16
C SER A 568 -15.20 32.88 -2.78
N THR A 569 -16.50 32.65 -2.61
CA THR A 569 -17.49 33.63 -3.04
C THR A 569 -18.53 33.81 -1.96
N ARG A 570 -18.71 35.07 -1.56
CA ARG A 570 -19.75 35.52 -0.65
C ARG A 570 -20.91 36.08 -1.47
N GLY A 571 -22.12 35.64 -1.16
CA GLY A 571 -23.33 36.22 -1.73
C GLY A 571 -24.61 35.60 -1.17
N LEU A 572 -25.74 36.02 -1.75
CA LEU A 572 -27.06 35.55 -1.32
C LEU A 572 -27.30 34.12 -1.81
N VAL A 573 -27.74 33.26 -0.89
CA VAL A 573 -28.22 31.91 -1.15
C VAL A 573 -29.75 31.94 -1.15
N GLY A 574 -30.34 31.51 -2.25
CA GLY A 574 -31.78 31.33 -2.40
C GLY A 574 -32.20 29.88 -2.58
N VAL A 575 -33.44 29.69 -3.04
CA VAL A 575 -34.02 28.37 -3.35
C VAL A 575 -34.10 28.15 -4.86
N GLY A 576 -34.20 26.88 -5.27
CA GLY A 576 -34.32 26.51 -6.68
C GLY A 576 -33.08 26.94 -7.48
N GLU A 577 -33.29 27.73 -8.53
CA GLU A 577 -32.20 28.21 -9.41
C GLU A 577 -31.28 29.24 -8.74
N ASN A 578 -31.69 29.81 -7.60
CA ASN A 578 -30.99 30.87 -6.86
C ASN A 578 -30.06 30.35 -5.76
N VAL A 579 -29.82 29.03 -5.67
CA VAL A 579 -28.77 28.47 -4.79
C VAL A 579 -27.39 28.97 -5.22
N MET A 580 -26.45 29.03 -4.27
CA MET A 580 -25.06 29.40 -4.58
C MET A 580 -24.31 28.17 -5.09
N ILE A 581 -23.61 28.34 -6.21
CA ILE A 581 -22.91 27.24 -6.87
C ILE A 581 -21.45 27.61 -7.12
N GLY A 582 -20.53 26.91 -6.45
CA GLY A 582 -19.09 26.95 -6.72
C GLY A 582 -18.69 25.85 -7.69
N GLY A 583 -18.27 26.20 -8.89
CA GLY A 583 -17.73 25.27 -9.89
C GLY A 583 -16.22 25.16 -9.78
N THR A 584 -15.66 23.96 -9.98
CA THR A 584 -14.22 23.70 -9.92
C THR A 584 -13.83 22.74 -11.05
N ILE A 585 -12.81 23.09 -11.83
CA ILE A 585 -12.27 22.21 -12.87
C ILE A 585 -10.97 21.61 -12.38
N VAL A 586 -10.94 20.27 -12.27
CA VAL A 586 -9.73 19.52 -11.95
C VAL A 586 -9.03 19.13 -13.24
N THR A 587 -7.74 19.44 -13.32
CA THR A 587 -6.86 19.11 -14.46
C THR A 587 -5.69 18.24 -14.02
N GLY A 588 -4.88 17.76 -14.98
CA GLY A 588 -3.77 16.85 -14.74
C GLY A 588 -4.11 15.37 -14.99
N PRO A 589 -3.15 14.45 -14.82
CA PRO A 589 -3.31 13.01 -15.02
C PRO A 589 -3.80 12.24 -13.77
N GLU A 590 -3.72 12.82 -12.57
CA GLU A 590 -4.13 12.19 -11.30
C GLU A 590 -5.26 12.97 -10.64
N SER A 591 -5.88 12.37 -9.61
CA SER A 591 -6.92 13.04 -8.82
C SER A 591 -6.34 14.15 -7.92
N ALA A 592 -7.06 15.26 -7.80
CA ALA A 592 -6.76 16.36 -6.90
C ALA A 592 -7.44 16.20 -5.54
N ARG A 593 -6.72 16.44 -4.44
CA ARG A 593 -7.32 16.41 -3.10
C ARG A 593 -7.86 17.78 -2.73
N VAL A 594 -9.17 17.91 -2.57
CA VAL A 594 -9.86 19.19 -2.41
C VAL A 594 -10.72 19.21 -1.14
N VAL A 595 -10.70 20.33 -0.42
CA VAL A 595 -11.67 20.66 0.64
C VAL A 595 -12.66 21.67 0.12
N PHE A 596 -13.94 21.31 0.11
CA PHE A 596 -15.05 22.24 -0.11
C PHE A 596 -15.67 22.65 1.23
N ARG A 597 -16.05 23.92 1.38
CA ARG A 597 -16.73 24.45 2.58
C ARG A 597 -17.96 25.27 2.22
N GLY A 598 -19.02 25.11 3.02
CA GLY A 598 -20.18 25.99 3.05
C GLY A 598 -20.31 26.64 4.42
N LEU A 599 -20.03 27.95 4.51
CA LEU A 599 -20.05 28.70 5.77
C LEU A 599 -21.24 29.64 5.84
N GLY A 600 -21.81 29.78 7.04
CA GLY A 600 -23.00 30.59 7.29
C GLY A 600 -22.93 31.21 8.68
N PRO A 601 -23.21 30.46 9.76
CA PRO A 601 -23.26 31.00 11.12
C PRO A 601 -22.01 31.77 11.57
N SER A 602 -20.81 31.34 11.15
CA SER A 602 -19.56 32.04 11.50
C SER A 602 -19.46 33.44 10.89
N LEU A 603 -20.18 33.73 9.81
CA LEU A 603 -20.15 35.03 9.13
C LEU A 603 -20.77 36.14 9.99
N ALA A 604 -21.68 35.83 10.92
CA ALA A 604 -22.22 36.81 11.86
C ALA A 604 -21.12 37.42 12.74
N ALA A 605 -20.17 36.59 13.18
CA ALA A 605 -19.01 37.04 13.97
C ALA A 605 -18.05 37.91 13.14
N ALA A 606 -18.08 37.78 11.81
CA ALA A 606 -17.35 38.64 10.87
C ALA A 606 -18.12 39.91 10.47
N GLY A 607 -19.24 40.22 11.14
CA GLY A 607 -20.04 41.42 10.90
C GLY A 607 -20.96 41.35 9.67
N ILE A 608 -21.16 40.17 9.08
CA ILE A 608 -22.08 39.98 7.96
C ILE A 608 -23.51 39.87 8.48
N ALA A 609 -24.40 40.69 7.93
CA ALA A 609 -25.82 40.66 8.27
C ALA A 609 -26.54 39.49 7.58
N ASN A 610 -27.49 38.88 8.30
CA ASN A 610 -28.39 37.81 7.81
C ASN A 610 -27.68 36.59 7.17
N PRO A 611 -26.69 35.96 7.83
CA PRO A 611 -26.13 34.73 7.30
C PRO A 611 -27.13 33.56 7.36
N ILE A 612 -26.96 32.59 6.46
CA ILE A 612 -27.71 31.33 6.55
C ILE A 612 -27.35 30.58 7.83
N SER A 613 -28.35 29.97 8.48
CA SER A 613 -28.20 29.39 9.82
C SER A 613 -27.70 27.95 9.86
N ASP A 614 -27.84 27.22 8.76
CA ASP A 614 -27.51 25.78 8.63
C ASP A 614 -27.15 25.46 7.17
N PRO A 615 -25.90 25.73 6.74
CA PRO A 615 -25.43 25.54 5.37
C PRO A 615 -25.25 24.06 5.00
N GLN A 616 -25.99 23.62 3.99
CA GLN A 616 -25.89 22.30 3.38
C GLN A 616 -25.00 22.36 2.14
N LEU A 617 -24.05 21.44 2.03
CA LEU A 617 -23.15 21.31 0.89
C LEU A 617 -23.39 20.01 0.14
N GLU A 618 -23.65 20.11 -1.17
CA GLU A 618 -23.74 18.96 -2.07
C GLU A 618 -22.74 19.10 -3.21
N LEU A 619 -22.06 18.02 -3.57
CA LEU A 619 -21.05 18.00 -4.63
C LEU A 619 -21.51 17.09 -5.78
N PHE A 620 -21.42 17.61 -7.00
CA PHE A 620 -21.82 16.93 -8.24
C PHE A 620 -20.65 16.83 -9.22
N ASN A 621 -20.64 15.77 -10.03
CA ASN A 621 -19.71 15.63 -11.15
C ASN A 621 -20.29 16.22 -12.46
N ALA A 622 -19.50 16.20 -13.54
CA ALA A 622 -19.87 16.73 -14.85
C ALA A 622 -21.15 16.15 -15.46
N ASN A 623 -21.57 14.95 -15.04
CA ASN A 623 -22.81 14.32 -15.51
C ASN A 623 -24.04 14.71 -14.68
N GLY A 624 -23.88 15.58 -13.67
CA GLY A 624 -24.94 15.98 -12.75
C GLY A 624 -25.22 14.95 -11.65
N ASN A 625 -24.37 13.94 -11.48
CA ASN A 625 -24.54 12.95 -10.41
C ASN A 625 -23.97 13.49 -9.09
N LYS A 626 -24.73 13.37 -8.00
CA LYS A 626 -24.25 13.70 -6.65
C LYS A 626 -23.20 12.68 -6.21
N ILE A 627 -22.02 13.16 -5.83
CA ILE A 627 -20.87 12.34 -5.41
C ILE A 627 -20.53 12.50 -3.93
N ALA A 628 -20.94 13.60 -3.30
CA ALA A 628 -20.80 13.80 -1.86
C ALA A 628 -21.84 14.80 -1.35
N ALA A 629 -22.15 14.74 -0.06
CA ALA A 629 -22.96 15.74 0.64
C ALA A 629 -22.53 15.82 2.10
N ASN A 630 -22.66 17.00 2.71
CA ASN A 630 -22.42 17.21 4.12
C ASN A 630 -23.25 18.40 4.63
N ASN A 631 -23.83 18.26 5.82
CA ASN A 631 -24.46 19.37 6.53
C ASN A 631 -23.55 19.90 7.64
N ASN A 632 -23.08 19.00 8.49
CA ASN A 632 -22.23 19.37 9.61
C ASN A 632 -20.86 18.70 9.43
N TRP A 633 -19.80 19.50 9.41
CA TRP A 633 -18.46 19.04 9.06
C TRP A 633 -17.92 17.94 9.99
N LYS A 634 -18.46 17.85 11.21
CA LYS A 634 -18.09 16.82 12.19
C LYS A 634 -18.74 15.45 11.96
N GLU A 635 -19.71 15.32 11.05
CA GLU A 635 -20.49 14.09 10.86
C GLU A 635 -19.72 12.99 10.13
N SER A 636 -18.86 13.34 9.18
CA SER A 636 -18.27 12.37 8.25
C SER A 636 -16.75 12.28 8.39
N GLN A 637 -16.04 13.39 8.24
CA GLN A 637 -14.58 13.43 8.12
C GLN A 637 -13.89 14.36 9.15
N PRO A 638 -14.34 14.45 10.42
CA PRO A 638 -13.85 15.47 11.38
C PRO A 638 -12.33 15.43 11.57
N GLY A 639 -11.76 14.24 11.76
CA GLY A 639 -10.32 14.09 12.00
C GLY A 639 -9.48 14.47 10.78
N ALA A 640 -9.92 14.04 9.58
CA ALA A 640 -9.20 14.33 8.35
C ALA A 640 -9.29 15.81 7.97
N ILE A 641 -10.45 16.44 8.13
CA ILE A 641 -10.67 17.87 7.88
C ILE A 641 -9.90 18.73 8.90
N ALA A 642 -9.89 18.37 10.19
CA ALA A 642 -9.12 19.09 11.20
C ALA A 642 -7.60 19.12 10.90
N LEU A 643 -7.05 18.01 10.39
CA LEU A 643 -5.64 17.92 10.01
C LEU A 643 -5.25 18.84 8.84
N THR A 644 -6.22 19.30 8.04
CA THR A 644 -5.96 20.27 6.95
C THR A 644 -5.73 21.69 7.46
N GLY A 645 -6.13 22.00 8.70
CA GLY A 645 -6.20 23.37 9.22
C GLY A 645 -7.38 24.20 8.67
N LEU A 646 -8.25 23.60 7.85
CA LEU A 646 -9.40 24.27 7.21
C LEU A 646 -10.75 23.91 7.84
N ALA A 647 -10.77 23.32 9.04
CA ALA A 647 -12.04 23.00 9.72
C ALA A 647 -12.90 24.26 9.92
N PRO A 648 -14.20 24.21 9.58
CA PRO A 648 -15.13 25.28 9.95
C PRO A 648 -15.12 25.53 11.46
N THR A 649 -15.33 26.79 11.85
CA THR A 649 -15.29 27.20 13.27
C THR A 649 -16.61 26.95 13.98
N ASN A 650 -17.71 26.83 13.23
CA ASN A 650 -19.01 26.47 13.76
C ASN A 650 -19.34 25.02 13.38
N ASP A 651 -19.90 24.26 14.32
CA ASP A 651 -20.24 22.85 14.12
C ASP A 651 -21.41 22.64 13.16
N LEU A 652 -22.23 23.67 12.92
CA LEU A 652 -23.33 23.68 11.95
C LEU A 652 -22.89 23.97 10.52
N GLU A 653 -21.59 24.17 10.27
CA GLU A 653 -21.07 24.44 8.94
C GLU A 653 -20.68 23.16 8.21
N SER A 654 -20.79 23.17 6.88
CA SER A 654 -20.54 21.99 6.05
C SER A 654 -19.13 21.99 5.48
N ALA A 655 -18.52 20.81 5.41
CA ALA A 655 -17.27 20.60 4.70
C ALA A 655 -17.13 19.18 4.13
N ILE A 656 -16.50 19.09 2.96
CA ILE A 656 -16.24 17.83 2.25
C ILE A 656 -14.75 17.80 1.88
N LEU A 657 -14.02 16.77 2.32
CA LEU A 657 -12.67 16.47 1.86
C LEU A 657 -12.73 15.28 0.88
N ILE A 658 -12.28 15.47 -0.35
CA ILE A 658 -12.44 14.46 -1.40
C ILE A 658 -11.29 14.48 -2.41
N ASP A 659 -10.93 13.31 -2.94
CA ASP A 659 -10.02 13.17 -4.07
C ASP A 659 -10.84 13.14 -5.37
N LEU A 660 -10.64 14.12 -6.24
CA LEU A 660 -11.40 14.32 -7.48
C LEU A 660 -10.53 13.98 -8.69
N PRO A 661 -10.91 13.01 -9.53
CA PRO A 661 -10.28 12.82 -10.84
C PRO A 661 -10.33 14.09 -11.70
N PRO A 662 -9.55 14.19 -12.78
CA PRO A 662 -9.67 15.27 -13.75
C PRO A 662 -11.09 15.37 -14.31
N GLY A 663 -11.69 16.56 -14.26
CA GLY A 663 -13.08 16.79 -14.67
C GLY A 663 -13.71 18.04 -14.06
N ASN A 664 -14.96 18.29 -14.42
CA ASN A 664 -15.75 19.42 -13.92
C ASN A 664 -16.58 19.00 -12.71
N TYR A 665 -16.56 19.82 -11.66
CA TYR A 665 -17.28 19.58 -10.41
C TYR A 665 -18.04 20.81 -9.96
N THR A 666 -19.14 20.57 -9.26
CA THR A 666 -20.09 21.61 -8.84
C THR A 666 -20.44 21.41 -7.38
N ALA A 667 -20.03 22.35 -6.53
CA ALA A 667 -20.42 22.44 -5.13
C ALA A 667 -21.63 23.37 -4.99
N VAL A 668 -22.74 22.86 -4.45
CA VAL A 668 -23.97 23.59 -4.24
C VAL A 668 -24.14 23.86 -2.75
N VAL A 669 -24.22 25.13 -2.38
CA VAL A 669 -24.54 25.57 -1.02
C VAL A 669 -26.01 25.99 -0.95
N SER A 670 -26.74 25.38 -0.04
CA SER A 670 -28.15 25.66 0.23
C SER A 670 -28.42 25.74 1.74
N GLN A 671 -29.63 26.17 2.13
CA GLN A 671 -30.05 26.18 3.53
C GLN A 671 -31.11 25.10 3.78
N ALA A 672 -30.94 24.29 4.82
CA ALA A 672 -31.82 23.16 5.14
C ALA A 672 -33.31 23.54 5.30
N SER A 673 -33.59 24.73 5.83
CA SER A 673 -34.97 25.23 6.03
C SER A 673 -35.55 26.00 4.83
N GLY A 674 -34.76 26.21 3.77
CA GLY A 674 -35.18 26.98 2.58
C GLY A 674 -35.26 28.50 2.78
N ALA A 675 -34.78 29.05 3.91
CA ALA A 675 -34.73 30.49 4.10
C ALA A 675 -33.59 31.13 3.30
N LEU A 676 -33.76 32.41 2.94
CA LEU A 676 -32.77 33.20 2.24
C LEU A 676 -31.74 33.77 3.22
N GLY A 677 -30.47 33.84 2.81
CA GLY A 677 -29.43 34.47 3.62
C GLY A 677 -28.08 34.53 2.90
N VAL A 678 -27.06 35.08 3.57
CA VAL A 678 -25.70 35.17 3.04
C VAL A 678 -24.91 33.92 3.41
N ALA A 679 -24.15 33.37 2.47
CA ALA A 679 -23.20 32.29 2.72
C ALA A 679 -21.84 32.57 2.08
N LEU A 680 -20.87 31.73 2.41
CA LEU A 680 -19.57 31.65 1.75
C LEU A 680 -19.38 30.21 1.25
N VAL A 681 -19.13 30.04 -0.04
CA VAL A 681 -18.66 28.78 -0.63
C VAL A 681 -17.17 28.87 -0.92
N GLU A 682 -16.41 27.82 -0.59
CA GLU A 682 -14.97 27.78 -0.78
C GLU A 682 -14.50 26.42 -1.30
N ALA A 683 -13.41 26.44 -2.07
CA ALA A 683 -12.69 25.25 -2.51
C ALA A 683 -11.19 25.45 -2.32
N TYR A 684 -10.54 24.51 -1.63
CA TYR A 684 -9.11 24.51 -1.34
C TYR A 684 -8.44 23.24 -1.88
N HIS A 685 -7.42 23.41 -2.72
CA HIS A 685 -6.56 22.29 -3.11
C HIS A 685 -5.50 22.03 -2.03
N LEU A 686 -5.39 20.78 -1.59
CA LEU A 686 -4.39 20.34 -0.61
C LEU A 686 -3.17 19.74 -1.31
N GLN A 687 -1.97 20.17 -0.91
CA GLN A 687 -0.69 19.59 -1.35
C GLN A 687 -0.18 18.51 -0.41
#